data_AF-A0A931R304-F1
#
_entry.id   AF-A0A931R304-F1
#
_cell.length_a   1.000
_cell.length_b   1.000
_cell.length_c   1.000
_cell.angle_alpha   90.00
_cell.angle_beta   90.00
_cell.angle_gamma   90.00
#
_symmetry.space_group_name_H-M   'P 1'
#
loop_
_entity.id
_entity.type
_entity.pdbx_description
1 polymer ?
#
loop_
_entity_poly.entity_id
_entity_poly.type
_entity_poly.pdbx_seq_one_letter_code
_entity_poly.pdbx_strand_id
1 'polypeptide(L)'
;MDVFARLFARNVIRLRWPLFFLVLALTLFFSYQLRKISLDQHLTEIAPEGHPYVQLNRYMTGVFGGYAMVQIAMEVRQGEVFDPKSLGKLYRIQQQLEHLSGVVPGGVVSIVSRKLKHVYATTDEHGYPMLTTESLKDMVERVFRGPRGDGVEGTSYRRTLLNDERIYGPLISRDRKSTVIQVQFFSDKDYLYLFNQVKQIIEKEGDSHTRFFLSGRPIAMGYLYTHMREMILLFALAIGITMVLLLFAFGTARGVLIPLWAGLVTVVWGLGSEALLGIQIDIMSIIVPFMIMAIEVSHSVQILNRYYEEFDRWRDNQKAAEEALAHLFVPGLSSIITDGAGFATLLIVPFRLIQMMAGLATYGVLRILLTTIVFLPAFLAILPAPSEKELARFKSRGQFLGKILERIALISYHRKGLVGALALILLAIGIAGAARLEVGEMQPGSPIFWQSSEYNRAEAINNHFTGTNPYQLYIEGQREFDLWDPQVVRKIHRLQRHLEEREDIRGSRSYVDVLISMNRVSHDNDPRWEILPKERRLIAEYLERFSRSGGPEASKGYFEMDFREANLTLFVKDHRGQTIREILRDTDEFLAKSPENVCVDIKPAAGIIGVYAAIMEEIKRGQLGNLLQISAVVFLFCLLTFRSFVASFMILLTLGLGCLITYAVMGYGRIGLFIYTLPIASLGMGLGVDYALYVVSRLKEEASAEPDLEKAWVKAMTTSGGAIFYTAMSIAVGVATLLLSGIRFQAIMGGMLTVVTFVNMVGALLFLPALIAWARPRFLVNGKQ
;
A
#
# COMPACT_ATOMS: atom_id res chain seq x y z
N MET A 1 -0.53 10.92 42.09
CA MET A 1 -0.46 9.78 41.15
C MET A 1 0.41 8.66 41.72
N ASP A 2 1.53 8.97 42.37
CA ASP A 2 2.44 7.97 42.96
C ASP A 2 1.79 7.02 43.98
N VAL A 3 0.89 7.52 44.83
CA VAL A 3 0.14 6.68 45.79
C VAL A 3 -0.74 5.66 45.08
N PHE A 4 -1.44 6.08 44.02
CA PHE A 4 -2.28 5.19 43.21
C PHE A 4 -1.44 4.15 42.47
N ALA A 5 -0.32 4.57 41.85
CA ALA A 5 0.58 3.66 41.14
C ALA A 5 1.14 2.57 42.07
N ARG A 6 1.56 2.92 43.29
CA ARG A 6 2.03 1.95 44.30
C ARG A 6 0.91 1.00 44.75
N LEU A 7 -0.29 1.52 45.04
CA LEU A 7 -1.44 0.69 45.42
C LEU A 7 -1.83 -0.28 44.31
N PHE A 8 -1.85 0.20 43.07
CA PHE A 8 -2.12 -0.61 41.89
C PHE A 8 -1.08 -1.72 41.74
N ALA A 9 0.22 -1.36 41.79
CA ALA A 9 1.31 -2.32 41.68
C ALA A 9 1.21 -3.42 42.74
N ARG A 10 1.00 -3.03 44.00
CA ARG A 10 0.85 -3.98 45.11
C ARG A 10 -0.31 -4.95 44.90
N ASN A 11 -1.45 -4.47 44.39
CA ASN A 11 -2.60 -5.31 44.11
C ASN A 11 -2.34 -6.29 42.94
N VAL A 12 -1.66 -5.84 41.89
CA VAL A 12 -1.23 -6.71 40.78
C VAL A 12 -0.32 -7.83 41.29
N ILE A 13 0.69 -7.52 42.10
CA ILE A 13 1.61 -8.53 42.65
C ILE A 13 0.93 -9.49 43.64
N ARG A 14 -0.08 -9.02 44.39
CA ARG A 14 -0.92 -9.88 45.26
C ARG A 14 -1.76 -10.87 44.44
N LEU A 15 -2.30 -10.45 43.30
CA LEU A 15 -3.16 -11.26 42.43
C LEU A 15 -2.38 -12.07 41.38
N ARG A 16 -1.06 -12.21 41.53
CA ARG A 16 -0.19 -12.81 40.50
C ARG A 16 -0.62 -14.20 40.01
N TRP A 17 -1.04 -15.10 40.91
CA TRP A 17 -1.46 -16.46 40.54
C TRP A 17 -2.78 -16.48 39.75
N PRO A 18 -3.87 -15.83 40.23
CA PRO A 18 -5.08 -15.65 39.41
C PRO A 18 -4.79 -15.04 38.03
N LEU A 19 -3.96 -13.99 37.97
CA LEU A 19 -3.60 -13.34 36.71
C LEU A 19 -2.84 -14.28 35.77
N PHE A 20 -1.92 -15.09 36.28
CA PHE A 20 -1.20 -16.08 35.49
C PHE A 20 -2.15 -17.11 34.84
N PHE A 21 -3.06 -17.69 35.61
CA PHE A 21 -4.03 -18.65 35.09
C PHE A 21 -4.98 -18.01 34.07
N LEU A 22 -5.39 -16.77 34.30
CA LEU A 22 -6.19 -15.99 33.36
C LEU A 22 -5.45 -15.80 32.02
N VAL A 23 -4.19 -15.39 32.05
CA VAL A 23 -3.37 -15.22 30.85
C VAL A 23 -3.21 -16.53 30.09
N LEU A 24 -2.93 -17.63 30.81
CA LEU A 24 -2.80 -18.93 30.20
C LEU A 24 -4.10 -19.37 29.51
N ALA A 25 -5.25 -19.22 30.19
CA ALA A 25 -6.55 -19.55 29.65
C ALA A 25 -6.90 -18.71 28.41
N LEU A 26 -6.71 -17.40 28.47
CA LEU A 26 -6.94 -16.50 27.34
C LEU A 26 -6.00 -16.82 26.16
N THR A 27 -4.73 -17.10 26.43
CA THR A 27 -3.76 -17.46 25.40
C THR A 27 -4.14 -18.77 24.71
N LEU A 28 -4.53 -19.79 25.46
CA LEU A 28 -5.02 -21.06 24.89
C LEU A 28 -6.30 -20.86 24.07
N PHE A 29 -7.23 -20.05 24.58
CA PHE A 29 -8.47 -19.70 23.88
C PHE A 29 -8.20 -19.00 22.54
N PHE A 30 -7.40 -17.92 22.55
CA PHE A 30 -7.09 -17.18 21.32
C PHE A 30 -6.22 -18.00 20.36
N SER A 31 -5.30 -18.82 20.87
CA SER A 31 -4.54 -19.79 20.06
C SER A 31 -5.45 -20.76 19.32
N TYR A 32 -6.53 -21.23 19.96
CA TYR A 32 -7.52 -22.08 19.31
C TYR A 32 -8.26 -21.35 18.18
N GLN A 33 -8.59 -20.06 18.36
CA GLN A 33 -9.27 -19.25 17.34
C GLN A 33 -8.39 -18.96 16.12
N LEU A 34 -7.06 -19.03 16.22
CA LEU A 34 -6.16 -18.83 15.07
C LEU A 34 -6.48 -19.77 13.88
N ARG A 35 -7.10 -20.93 14.13
CA ARG A 35 -7.55 -21.86 13.08
C ARG A 35 -8.63 -21.27 12.16
N LYS A 36 -9.30 -20.20 12.58
CA LYS A 36 -10.36 -19.51 11.84
C LYS A 36 -9.86 -18.30 11.07
N ILE A 37 -8.56 -17.98 11.13
CA ILE A 37 -8.01 -16.87 10.36
C ILE A 37 -8.21 -17.15 8.87
N SER A 38 -8.86 -16.20 8.20
CA SER A 38 -9.00 -16.17 6.75
C SER A 38 -8.28 -14.95 6.19
N LEU A 39 -7.61 -15.14 5.06
CA LEU A 39 -7.01 -14.04 4.32
C LEU A 39 -8.08 -13.38 3.45
N ASP A 40 -8.09 -12.05 3.43
CA ASP A 40 -8.98 -11.33 2.52
C ASP A 40 -8.51 -11.57 1.08
N GLN A 41 -9.38 -12.16 0.27
CA GLN A 41 -9.14 -12.40 -1.15
C GLN A 41 -9.55 -11.21 -2.02
N HIS A 42 -10.32 -10.29 -1.45
CA HIS A 42 -10.66 -9.03 -2.09
C HIS A 42 -9.61 -8.03 -1.67
N LEU A 43 -8.79 -7.55 -2.61
CA LEU A 43 -8.03 -6.32 -2.37
C LEU A 43 -9.03 -5.30 -1.80
N THR A 44 -8.76 -4.83 -0.58
CA THR A 44 -9.48 -3.68 -0.06
C THR A 44 -9.39 -2.61 -1.14
N GLU A 45 -10.50 -1.97 -1.51
CA GLU A 45 -10.44 -0.84 -2.45
C GLU A 45 -9.47 0.18 -1.86
N ILE A 46 -8.26 0.24 -2.42
CA ILE A 46 -7.22 1.19 -2.01
C ILE A 46 -7.68 2.63 -2.33
N ALA A 47 -8.76 2.73 -3.11
CA ALA A 47 -9.46 3.93 -3.49
C ALA A 47 -10.24 4.55 -2.31
N PRO A 48 -10.32 5.88 -2.25
CA PRO A 48 -11.18 6.57 -1.29
C PRO A 48 -12.64 6.50 -1.74
N GLU A 49 -13.46 5.63 -1.13
CA GLU A 49 -14.85 5.36 -1.56
C GLU A 49 -15.74 6.62 -1.62
N GLY A 50 -15.46 7.61 -0.77
CA GLY A 50 -16.21 8.87 -0.73
C GLY A 50 -15.88 9.86 -1.87
N HIS A 51 -14.82 9.62 -2.65
CA HIS A 51 -14.35 10.57 -3.64
C HIS A 51 -15.22 10.54 -4.93
N PRO A 52 -15.57 11.69 -5.53
CA PRO A 52 -16.40 11.75 -6.74
C PRO A 52 -15.89 10.88 -7.89
N TYR A 53 -14.59 10.89 -8.17
CA TYR A 53 -13.97 10.03 -9.21
C TYR A 53 -14.15 8.53 -8.95
N VAL A 54 -14.11 8.10 -7.69
CA VAL A 54 -14.27 6.68 -7.33
C VAL A 54 -15.74 6.27 -7.48
N GLN A 55 -16.67 7.14 -7.06
CA GLN A 55 -18.10 6.94 -7.27
C GLN A 55 -18.47 6.92 -8.75
N LEU A 56 -17.91 7.84 -9.53
CA LEU A 56 -18.09 7.88 -10.99
C LEU A 56 -17.54 6.61 -11.64
N ASN A 57 -16.35 6.17 -11.25
CA ASN A 57 -15.78 4.92 -11.76
C ASN A 57 -16.66 3.70 -11.43
N ARG A 58 -17.22 3.64 -10.21
CA ARG A 58 -18.15 2.58 -9.79
C ARG A 58 -19.45 2.62 -10.59
N TYR A 59 -20.00 3.82 -10.83
CA TYR A 59 -21.16 4.03 -11.69
C TYR A 59 -20.89 3.56 -13.13
N MET A 60 -19.81 4.04 -13.74
CA MET A 60 -19.42 3.68 -15.10
C MET A 60 -19.14 2.18 -15.24
N THR A 61 -18.57 1.54 -14.22
CA THR A 61 -18.39 0.08 -14.17
C THR A 61 -19.75 -0.65 -14.18
N GLY A 62 -20.77 -0.11 -13.50
CA GLY A 62 -22.12 -0.66 -13.51
C GLY A 62 -22.84 -0.49 -14.86
N VAL A 63 -22.68 0.67 -15.50
CA VAL A 63 -23.32 1.03 -16.79
C VAL A 63 -22.61 0.33 -17.96
N PHE A 64 -21.33 0.64 -18.16
CA PHE A 64 -20.54 0.20 -19.30
C PHE A 64 -19.86 -1.17 -19.09
N GLY A 65 -19.96 -1.75 -17.89
CA GLY A 65 -19.37 -3.03 -17.49
C GLY A 65 -17.97 -2.90 -16.86
N GLY A 66 -17.60 -3.86 -15.99
CA GLY A 66 -16.27 -3.87 -15.33
C GLY A 66 -15.90 -5.22 -14.72
N TYR A 67 -15.71 -6.21 -15.58
CA TYR A 67 -15.22 -7.53 -15.20
C TYR A 67 -13.74 -7.50 -14.77
N ALA A 68 -13.35 -8.40 -13.88
CA ALA A 68 -11.94 -8.61 -13.57
C ALA A 68 -11.22 -9.16 -14.81
N MET A 69 -10.34 -8.35 -15.40
CA MET A 69 -9.61 -8.72 -16.62
C MET A 69 -8.22 -9.27 -16.27
N VAL A 70 -7.88 -10.41 -16.86
CA VAL A 70 -6.53 -10.94 -16.95
C VAL A 70 -6.02 -10.72 -18.37
N GLN A 71 -4.76 -10.32 -18.48
CA GLN A 71 -4.09 -10.17 -19.76
C GLN A 71 -2.91 -11.13 -19.83
N ILE A 72 -2.85 -11.84 -20.96
CA ILE A 72 -1.82 -12.81 -21.28
C ILE A 72 -1.14 -12.30 -22.54
N ALA A 73 -0.02 -11.61 -22.38
CA ALA A 73 0.78 -11.17 -23.52
C ALA A 73 1.76 -12.27 -23.93
N MET A 74 1.83 -12.55 -25.23
CA MET A 74 2.77 -13.46 -25.86
C MET A 74 3.72 -12.65 -26.74
N GLU A 75 5.03 -12.81 -26.54
CA GLU A 75 6.09 -12.22 -27.35
C GLU A 75 6.88 -13.32 -28.06
N VAL A 76 7.13 -13.15 -29.35
CA VAL A 76 7.92 -14.09 -30.16
C VAL A 76 9.35 -13.56 -30.33
N ARG A 77 10.35 -14.41 -30.09
CA ARG A 77 11.78 -14.03 -30.19
C ARG A 77 12.26 -13.90 -31.64
N GLN A 78 11.72 -14.72 -32.55
CA GLN A 78 12.05 -14.75 -33.97
C GLN A 78 10.77 -14.92 -34.79
N GLY A 79 10.64 -14.19 -35.90
CA GLY A 79 9.42 -14.19 -36.71
C GLY A 79 8.38 -13.17 -36.23
N GLU A 80 7.12 -13.39 -36.60
CA GLU A 80 5.98 -12.55 -36.24
C GLU A 80 4.91 -13.39 -35.52
N VAL A 81 3.99 -12.72 -34.80
CA VAL A 81 2.90 -13.41 -34.09
C VAL A 81 1.92 -14.16 -35.01
N PHE A 82 1.94 -13.85 -36.30
CA PHE A 82 1.10 -14.47 -37.32
C PHE A 82 1.59 -15.85 -37.77
N ASP A 83 2.78 -16.27 -37.34
CA ASP A 83 3.33 -17.56 -37.75
C ASP A 83 2.37 -18.70 -37.32
N PRO A 84 2.14 -19.72 -38.16
CA PRO A 84 1.17 -20.78 -37.86
C PRO A 84 1.40 -21.48 -36.52
N LYS A 85 2.67 -21.60 -36.10
CA LYS A 85 3.05 -22.13 -34.78
C LYS A 85 2.55 -21.23 -33.65
N SER A 86 2.76 -19.91 -33.76
CA SER A 86 2.33 -18.90 -32.79
C SER A 86 0.80 -18.83 -32.71
N LEU A 87 0.11 -18.80 -33.86
CA LEU A 87 -1.35 -18.85 -33.93
C LEU A 87 -1.91 -20.14 -33.32
N GLY A 88 -1.27 -21.29 -33.58
CA GLY A 88 -1.69 -22.58 -33.02
C GLY A 88 -1.59 -22.61 -31.49
N LYS A 89 -0.57 -21.97 -30.91
CA LYS A 89 -0.46 -21.81 -29.44
C LYS A 89 -1.58 -20.95 -28.89
N LEU A 90 -1.80 -19.77 -29.47
CA LEU A 90 -2.87 -18.86 -29.05
C LEU A 90 -4.23 -19.56 -29.11
N TYR A 91 -4.48 -20.34 -30.16
CA TYR A 91 -5.72 -21.09 -30.33
C TYR A 91 -5.93 -22.13 -29.21
N ARG A 92 -4.90 -22.92 -28.88
CA ARG A 92 -4.98 -23.90 -27.78
C ARG A 92 -5.13 -23.23 -26.41
N ILE A 93 -4.41 -22.15 -26.15
CA ILE A 93 -4.53 -21.37 -24.92
C ILE A 93 -5.94 -20.82 -24.79
N GLN A 94 -6.47 -20.18 -25.84
CA GLN A 94 -7.82 -19.65 -25.83
C GLN A 94 -8.87 -20.73 -25.56
N GLN A 95 -8.78 -21.89 -26.22
CA GLN A 95 -9.72 -23.00 -25.97
C GLN A 95 -9.68 -23.44 -24.51
N GLN A 96 -8.50 -23.60 -23.91
CA GLN A 96 -8.39 -24.00 -22.50
C GLN A 96 -8.98 -22.92 -21.56
N LEU A 97 -8.76 -21.64 -21.87
CA LEU A 97 -9.33 -20.52 -21.10
C LEU A 97 -10.86 -20.45 -21.22
N GLU A 98 -11.42 -20.65 -22.42
CA GLU A 98 -12.88 -20.65 -22.63
C GLU A 98 -13.61 -21.71 -21.80
N HIS A 99 -12.95 -22.84 -21.48
CA HIS A 99 -13.49 -23.91 -20.64
C HIS A 99 -13.14 -23.78 -19.15
N LEU A 100 -12.36 -22.76 -18.78
CA LEU A 100 -11.93 -22.56 -17.40
C LEU A 100 -13.09 -22.05 -16.53
N SER A 101 -13.35 -22.75 -15.42
CA SER A 101 -14.38 -22.33 -14.46
C SER A 101 -14.09 -20.92 -13.93
N GLY A 102 -15.09 -20.03 -14.02
CA GLY A 102 -14.98 -18.64 -13.59
C GLY A 102 -14.75 -17.64 -14.71
N VAL A 103 -14.45 -18.10 -15.94
CA VAL A 103 -14.40 -17.23 -17.13
C VAL A 103 -15.83 -16.85 -17.54
N VAL A 104 -16.04 -15.56 -17.84
CA VAL A 104 -17.31 -15.06 -18.37
C VAL A 104 -17.52 -15.68 -19.76
N PRO A 105 -18.68 -16.27 -20.07
CA PRO A 105 -18.97 -16.79 -21.41
C PRO A 105 -18.75 -15.72 -22.49
N GLY A 106 -17.91 -16.00 -23.48
CA GLY A 106 -17.54 -15.01 -24.50
C GLY A 106 -16.64 -13.86 -23.99
N GLY A 107 -16.09 -14.00 -22.79
CA GLY A 107 -15.19 -13.08 -22.12
C GLY A 107 -13.71 -13.25 -22.49
N VAL A 108 -13.39 -14.18 -23.39
CA VAL A 108 -12.04 -14.36 -23.94
C VAL A 108 -11.93 -13.68 -25.30
N VAL A 109 -11.04 -12.69 -25.41
CA VAL A 109 -10.83 -11.90 -26.63
C VAL A 109 -9.37 -11.97 -27.03
N SER A 110 -9.12 -12.35 -28.28
CA SER A 110 -7.79 -12.42 -28.89
C SER A 110 -7.91 -12.42 -30.41
N ILE A 111 -6.77 -12.41 -31.11
CA ILE A 111 -6.71 -12.50 -32.57
C ILE A 111 -7.31 -13.81 -33.12
N VAL A 112 -7.44 -14.86 -32.31
CA VAL A 112 -8.06 -16.15 -32.69
C VAL A 112 -9.47 -16.34 -32.11
N SER A 113 -10.07 -15.26 -31.61
CA SER A 113 -11.40 -15.31 -30.98
C SER A 113 -12.54 -15.29 -31.98
N ARG A 114 -13.65 -15.96 -31.62
CA ARG A 114 -14.91 -15.89 -32.38
C ARG A 114 -15.58 -14.52 -32.25
N LYS A 115 -15.26 -13.77 -31.17
CA LYS A 115 -15.89 -12.48 -30.86
C LYS A 115 -15.49 -11.39 -31.85
N LEU A 116 -14.26 -11.42 -32.35
CA LEU A 116 -13.81 -10.49 -33.37
C LEU A 116 -14.24 -10.99 -34.75
N LYS A 117 -14.93 -10.12 -35.48
CA LYS A 117 -15.41 -10.37 -36.83
C LYS A 117 -14.81 -9.38 -37.81
N HIS A 118 -14.30 -9.91 -38.91
CA HIS A 118 -13.95 -9.15 -40.10
C HIS A 118 -15.24 -8.82 -40.86
N VAL A 119 -15.45 -7.54 -41.16
CA VAL A 119 -16.64 -7.05 -41.87
C VAL A 119 -16.18 -6.57 -43.25
N TYR A 120 -16.81 -7.08 -44.31
CA TYR A 120 -16.48 -6.71 -45.68
C TYR A 120 -17.74 -6.67 -46.55
N ALA A 121 -17.70 -5.83 -47.58
CA ALA A 121 -18.77 -5.78 -48.58
C ALA A 121 -18.60 -6.95 -49.57
N THR A 122 -19.70 -7.62 -49.86
CA THR A 122 -19.82 -8.61 -50.93
C THR A 122 -21.10 -8.32 -51.73
N THR A 123 -21.39 -9.14 -52.72
CA THR A 123 -22.60 -9.04 -53.53
C THR A 123 -23.48 -10.25 -53.27
N ASP A 124 -24.77 -10.05 -53.04
CA ASP A 124 -25.72 -11.15 -52.93
C ASP A 124 -25.94 -11.83 -54.30
N GLU A 125 -26.74 -12.90 -54.29
CA GLU A 125 -27.06 -13.68 -55.49
C GLU A 125 -27.75 -12.87 -56.59
N HIS A 126 -28.26 -11.67 -56.27
CA HIS A 126 -29.00 -10.78 -57.15
C HIS A 126 -28.20 -9.53 -57.55
N GLY A 127 -26.93 -9.44 -57.16
CA GLY A 127 -26.08 -8.30 -57.52
C GLY A 127 -26.17 -7.11 -56.57
N TYR A 128 -26.87 -7.21 -55.44
CA TYR A 128 -26.95 -6.14 -54.45
C TYR A 128 -25.79 -6.19 -53.46
N PRO A 129 -25.21 -5.02 -53.09
CA PRO A 129 -24.15 -4.96 -52.10
C PRO A 129 -24.69 -5.38 -50.72
N MET A 130 -24.04 -6.38 -50.11
CA MET A 130 -24.35 -6.92 -48.80
C MET A 130 -23.10 -6.91 -47.92
N LEU A 131 -23.25 -6.48 -46.67
CA LEU A 131 -22.17 -6.57 -45.67
C LEU A 131 -22.15 -8.00 -45.11
N THR A 132 -21.04 -8.70 -45.31
CA THR A 132 -20.78 -10.02 -44.73
C THR A 132 -19.82 -9.90 -43.57
N THR A 133 -20.00 -10.78 -42.58
CA THR A 133 -19.10 -10.87 -41.43
C THR A 133 -18.53 -12.27 -41.31
N GLU A 134 -17.22 -12.37 -41.16
CA GLU A 134 -16.53 -13.63 -40.90
C GLU A 134 -15.79 -13.57 -39.56
N SER A 135 -15.85 -14.62 -38.74
CA SER A 135 -15.16 -14.63 -37.44
C SER A 135 -13.67 -14.95 -37.62
N LEU A 136 -12.80 -14.31 -36.83
CA LEU A 136 -11.37 -14.59 -36.91
C LEU A 136 -11.01 -16.03 -36.56
N LYS A 137 -11.84 -16.68 -35.72
CA LYS A 137 -11.72 -18.12 -35.41
C LYS A 137 -11.86 -18.97 -36.67
N ASP A 138 -12.84 -18.70 -37.52
CA ASP A 138 -13.08 -19.50 -38.72
C ASP A 138 -11.96 -19.28 -39.75
N MET A 139 -11.48 -18.03 -39.87
CA MET A 139 -10.33 -17.70 -40.71
C MET A 139 -9.06 -18.44 -40.25
N VAL A 140 -8.75 -18.42 -38.94
CA VAL A 140 -7.53 -19.08 -38.43
C VAL A 140 -7.61 -20.60 -38.54
N GLU A 141 -8.80 -21.19 -38.39
CA GLU A 141 -8.99 -22.64 -38.62
C GLU A 141 -8.71 -23.03 -40.08
N ARG A 142 -9.02 -22.18 -41.06
CA ARG A 142 -8.61 -22.39 -42.45
C ARG A 142 -7.10 -22.31 -42.63
N VAL A 143 -6.43 -21.36 -41.96
CA VAL A 143 -4.96 -21.26 -41.96
C VAL A 143 -4.33 -22.57 -41.47
N PHE A 144 -4.88 -23.21 -40.44
CA PHE A 144 -4.39 -24.50 -39.94
C PHE A 144 -4.69 -25.70 -40.85
N ARG A 145 -5.75 -25.64 -41.66
CA ARG A 145 -6.12 -26.70 -42.63
C ARG A 145 -5.34 -26.62 -43.94
N GLY A 146 -4.72 -25.47 -44.24
CA GLY A 146 -3.93 -25.27 -45.46
C GLY A 146 -2.61 -26.09 -45.48
N PRO A 147 -2.15 -26.56 -46.66
CA PRO A 147 -0.98 -27.45 -46.78
C PRO A 147 0.35 -26.80 -46.35
N ARG A 148 0.41 -25.46 -46.30
CA ARG A 148 1.44 -24.67 -45.62
C ARG A 148 0.72 -23.47 -45.00
N GLY A 149 0.77 -23.30 -43.68
CA GLY A 149 0.01 -22.25 -42.98
C GLY A 149 0.37 -20.80 -43.37
N ASP A 150 1.33 -20.60 -44.28
CA ASP A 150 1.74 -19.35 -44.91
C ASP A 150 1.18 -19.15 -46.34
N GLY A 151 0.27 -20.02 -46.79
CA GLY A 151 -0.39 -19.91 -48.09
C GLY A 151 -1.35 -18.72 -48.22
N VAL A 152 -2.21 -18.74 -49.25
CA VAL A 152 -3.16 -17.66 -49.57
C VAL A 152 -4.04 -17.28 -48.35
N GLU A 153 -4.53 -18.27 -47.61
CA GLU A 153 -5.34 -18.08 -46.39
C GLU A 153 -4.55 -17.36 -45.28
N GLY A 154 -3.29 -17.76 -45.05
CA GLY A 154 -2.44 -17.13 -44.03
C GLY A 154 -2.10 -15.68 -44.37
N THR A 155 -1.85 -15.40 -45.66
CA THR A 155 -1.61 -14.03 -46.16
C THR A 155 -2.88 -13.17 -46.04
N SER A 156 -4.05 -13.73 -46.37
CA SER A 156 -5.34 -13.06 -46.26
C SER A 156 -5.66 -12.71 -44.79
N TYR A 157 -5.51 -13.68 -43.89
CA TYR A 157 -5.69 -13.47 -42.44
C TYR A 157 -4.74 -12.41 -41.88
N ARG A 158 -3.45 -12.46 -42.23
CA ARG A 158 -2.47 -11.44 -41.84
C ARG A 158 -2.88 -10.05 -42.31
N ARG A 159 -3.31 -9.90 -43.57
CA ARG A 159 -3.76 -8.62 -44.11
C ARG A 159 -5.01 -8.10 -43.39
N THR A 160 -5.96 -8.98 -43.10
CA THR A 160 -7.15 -8.64 -42.31
C THR A 160 -6.79 -8.10 -40.93
N LEU A 161 -5.87 -8.76 -40.21
CA LEU A 161 -5.46 -8.30 -38.88
C LEU A 161 -4.73 -6.96 -38.91
N LEU A 162 -3.84 -6.75 -39.90
CA LEU A 162 -3.05 -5.53 -40.02
C LEU A 162 -3.87 -4.32 -40.49
N ASN A 163 -4.95 -4.55 -41.23
CA ASN A 163 -5.84 -3.49 -41.73
C ASN A 163 -6.98 -3.15 -40.76
N ASP A 164 -7.18 -3.94 -39.70
CA ASP A 164 -8.19 -3.67 -38.68
C ASP A 164 -7.56 -2.96 -37.48
N GLU A 165 -7.78 -1.65 -37.38
CA GLU A 165 -7.26 -0.80 -36.29
C GLU A 165 -7.77 -1.19 -34.90
N ARG A 166 -8.88 -1.96 -34.82
CA ARG A 166 -9.37 -2.51 -33.55
C ARG A 166 -8.48 -3.65 -33.04
N ILE A 167 -7.67 -4.22 -33.92
CA ILE A 167 -6.78 -5.35 -33.67
C ILE A 167 -5.31 -4.91 -33.68
N TYR A 168 -4.88 -4.23 -34.75
CA TYR A 168 -3.51 -3.76 -34.91
C TYR A 168 -3.24 -2.53 -34.04
N GLY A 169 -2.37 -2.67 -33.04
CA GLY A 169 -2.17 -1.75 -31.93
C GLY A 169 -2.77 -2.29 -30.62
N PRO A 170 -4.11 -2.45 -30.51
CA PRO A 170 -4.73 -2.87 -29.25
C PRO A 170 -4.46 -4.33 -28.87
N LEU A 171 -4.44 -5.25 -29.83
CA LEU A 171 -4.25 -6.70 -29.61
C LEU A 171 -2.95 -7.24 -30.20
N ILE A 172 -2.34 -6.49 -31.12
CA ILE A 172 -1.07 -6.82 -31.77
C ILE A 172 -0.16 -5.61 -31.65
N SER A 173 1.07 -5.81 -31.19
CA SER A 173 2.05 -4.73 -31.10
C SER A 173 2.41 -4.16 -32.47
N ARG A 174 2.79 -2.87 -32.52
CA ARG A 174 3.17 -2.20 -33.78
C ARG A 174 4.38 -2.82 -34.47
N ASP A 175 5.24 -3.51 -33.73
CA ASP A 175 6.39 -4.25 -34.27
C ASP A 175 6.05 -5.67 -34.74
N ARG A 176 4.78 -6.10 -34.58
CA ARG A 176 4.23 -7.42 -34.96
C ARG A 176 4.85 -8.61 -34.20
N LYS A 177 5.57 -8.36 -33.11
CA LYS A 177 6.23 -9.40 -32.30
C LYS A 177 5.44 -9.85 -31.09
N SER A 178 4.45 -9.08 -30.66
CA SER A 178 3.65 -9.37 -29.48
C SER A 178 2.15 -9.32 -29.74
N THR A 179 1.40 -10.17 -29.04
CA THR A 179 -0.06 -10.18 -29.06
C THR A 179 -0.61 -10.50 -27.67
N VAL A 180 -1.83 -10.07 -27.37
CA VAL A 180 -2.46 -10.25 -26.05
C VAL A 180 -3.78 -11.01 -26.15
N ILE A 181 -3.99 -11.92 -25.19
CA ILE A 181 -5.28 -12.54 -24.91
C ILE A 181 -5.86 -11.83 -23.67
N GLN A 182 -7.06 -11.27 -23.80
CA GLN A 182 -7.81 -10.68 -22.71
C GLN A 182 -8.85 -11.69 -22.22
N VAL A 183 -8.90 -11.94 -20.91
CA VAL A 183 -9.81 -12.90 -20.30
C VAL A 183 -10.59 -12.21 -19.19
N GLN A 184 -11.91 -12.25 -19.26
CA GLN A 184 -12.80 -11.74 -18.23
C GLN A 184 -13.20 -12.86 -17.27
N PHE A 185 -13.07 -12.60 -15.97
CA PHE A 185 -13.47 -13.50 -14.91
C PHE A 185 -14.60 -12.89 -14.06
N PHE A 186 -15.45 -13.75 -13.50
CA PHE A 186 -16.38 -13.35 -12.45
C PHE A 186 -15.61 -12.97 -11.18
N SER A 187 -16.03 -11.88 -10.53
CA SER A 187 -15.32 -11.26 -9.39
C SER A 187 -15.44 -12.04 -8.07
N ASP A 188 -16.23 -13.12 -8.02
CA ASP A 188 -16.54 -13.94 -6.84
C ASP A 188 -15.66 -15.20 -6.70
N LYS A 189 -14.69 -15.40 -7.60
CA LYS A 189 -13.88 -16.63 -7.65
C LYS A 189 -12.55 -16.51 -6.91
N ASP A 190 -12.07 -17.65 -6.43
CA ASP A 190 -10.76 -17.80 -5.79
C ASP A 190 -9.64 -17.44 -6.77
N TYR A 191 -9.01 -16.28 -6.53
CA TYR A 191 -7.95 -15.77 -7.40
C TYR A 191 -6.68 -16.63 -7.39
N LEU A 192 -6.40 -17.35 -6.30
CA LEU A 192 -5.25 -18.24 -6.23
C LEU A 192 -5.47 -19.46 -7.13
N TYR A 193 -6.69 -20.01 -7.12
CA TYR A 193 -7.08 -21.06 -8.06
C TYR A 193 -6.95 -20.58 -9.51
N LEU A 194 -7.53 -19.42 -9.85
CA LEU A 194 -7.46 -18.86 -11.20
C LEU A 194 -6.02 -18.62 -11.66
N PHE A 195 -5.20 -18.03 -10.80
CA PHE A 195 -3.78 -17.80 -11.08
C PHE A 195 -3.04 -19.09 -11.41
N ASN A 196 -3.20 -20.11 -10.58
CA ASN A 196 -2.52 -21.40 -10.77
C ASN A 196 -2.96 -22.09 -12.07
N GLN A 197 -4.26 -22.04 -12.39
CA GLN A 197 -4.79 -22.62 -13.63
C GLN A 197 -4.27 -21.89 -14.87
N VAL A 198 -4.35 -20.56 -14.89
CA VAL A 198 -3.85 -19.75 -16.02
C VAL A 198 -2.34 -19.95 -16.20
N LYS A 199 -1.57 -19.95 -15.11
CA LYS A 199 -0.12 -20.19 -15.16
C LYS A 199 0.19 -21.58 -15.72
N GLN A 200 -0.53 -22.61 -15.29
CA GLN A 200 -0.36 -23.98 -15.79
C GLN A 200 -0.70 -24.12 -17.28
N ILE A 201 -1.76 -23.45 -17.77
CA ILE A 201 -2.11 -23.44 -19.20
C ILE A 201 -0.98 -22.86 -20.04
N ILE A 202 -0.39 -21.75 -19.58
CA ILE A 202 0.67 -21.04 -20.30
C ILE A 202 2.00 -21.78 -20.24
N GLU A 203 2.37 -22.33 -19.08
CA GLU A 203 3.61 -23.09 -18.91
C GLU A 203 3.66 -24.32 -19.83
N LYS A 204 2.52 -24.96 -20.12
CA LYS A 204 2.43 -26.07 -21.07
C LYS A 204 2.73 -25.68 -22.52
N GLU A 205 2.51 -24.42 -22.87
CA GLU A 205 2.68 -23.90 -24.24
C GLU A 205 3.97 -23.06 -24.40
N GLY A 206 4.68 -22.81 -23.30
CA GLY A 206 5.98 -22.13 -23.26
C GLY A 206 7.08 -22.93 -23.97
N ASP A 207 7.91 -22.25 -24.76
CA ASP A 207 9.10 -22.83 -25.38
C ASP A 207 10.24 -21.81 -25.50
N SER A 208 11.33 -22.19 -26.19
CA SER A 208 12.48 -21.30 -26.40
C SER A 208 12.20 -20.13 -27.35
N HIS A 209 11.12 -20.17 -28.14
CA HIS A 209 10.74 -19.18 -29.15
C HIS A 209 9.72 -18.15 -28.65
N THR A 210 8.85 -18.50 -27.70
CA THR A 210 7.80 -17.63 -27.17
C THR A 210 7.97 -17.36 -25.69
N ARG A 211 7.79 -16.09 -25.28
CA ARG A 211 7.69 -15.70 -23.88
C ARG A 211 6.26 -15.26 -23.58
N PHE A 212 5.78 -15.59 -22.39
CA PHE A 212 4.46 -15.20 -21.94
C PHE A 212 4.56 -14.32 -20.70
N PHE A 213 3.61 -13.40 -20.59
CA PHE A 213 3.57 -12.38 -19.57
C PHE A 213 2.15 -12.24 -19.06
N LEU A 214 2.00 -12.26 -17.73
CA LEU A 214 0.73 -12.31 -17.04
C LEU A 214 0.51 -11.05 -16.22
N SER A 215 -0.60 -10.37 -16.47
CA SER A 215 -1.00 -9.18 -15.71
C SER A 215 -2.52 -9.16 -15.48
N GLY A 216 -2.97 -8.24 -14.63
CA GLY A 216 -4.37 -8.11 -14.21
C GLY A 216 -4.60 -8.49 -12.75
N ARG A 217 -5.75 -8.10 -12.20
CA ARG A 217 -6.05 -8.18 -10.75
C ARG A 217 -5.98 -9.62 -10.20
N PRO A 218 -6.57 -10.65 -10.83
CA PRO A 218 -6.44 -12.04 -10.36
C PRO A 218 -4.98 -12.52 -10.31
N ILE A 219 -4.17 -12.12 -11.29
CA ILE A 219 -2.75 -12.48 -11.36
C ILE A 219 -1.95 -11.79 -10.25
N ALA A 220 -2.20 -10.50 -10.00
CA ALA A 220 -1.58 -9.78 -8.90
C ALA A 220 -1.88 -10.47 -7.56
N MET A 221 -3.11 -10.91 -7.33
CA MET A 221 -3.48 -11.64 -6.12
C MET A 221 -2.71 -12.95 -6.00
N GLY A 222 -2.66 -13.73 -7.08
CA GLY A 222 -1.88 -14.96 -7.13
C GLY A 222 -0.42 -14.77 -6.75
N TYR A 223 0.24 -13.74 -7.28
CA TYR A 223 1.61 -13.40 -6.89
C TYR A 223 1.73 -13.01 -5.42
N LEU A 224 0.80 -12.21 -4.87
CA LEU A 224 0.82 -11.89 -3.43
C LEU A 224 0.73 -13.15 -2.55
N TYR A 225 -0.13 -14.11 -2.93
CA TYR A 225 -0.23 -15.39 -2.23
C TYR A 225 1.09 -16.19 -2.29
N THR A 226 1.83 -16.14 -3.40
CA THR A 226 3.14 -16.81 -3.48
C THR A 226 4.16 -16.23 -2.51
N HIS A 227 4.04 -14.94 -2.14
CA HIS A 227 4.90 -14.28 -1.16
C HIS A 227 4.46 -14.46 0.31
N MET A 228 3.30 -15.10 0.58
CA MET A 228 2.84 -15.31 1.96
C MET A 228 3.83 -16.12 2.80
N ARG A 229 4.41 -17.18 2.23
CA ARG A 229 5.41 -18.00 2.92
C ARG A 229 6.67 -17.18 3.24
N GLU A 230 7.07 -16.31 2.33
CA GLU A 230 8.19 -15.40 2.53
C GLU A 230 7.91 -14.44 3.70
N MET A 231 6.71 -13.88 3.80
CA MET A 231 6.34 -12.99 4.92
C MET A 231 6.41 -13.71 6.28
N ILE A 232 5.97 -14.98 6.36
CA ILE A 232 6.08 -15.79 7.58
C ILE A 232 7.56 -16.02 7.93
N LEU A 233 8.40 -16.30 6.94
CA LEU A 233 9.84 -16.47 7.14
C LEU A 233 10.51 -15.16 7.60
N LEU A 234 10.11 -14.01 7.06
CA LEU A 234 10.59 -12.70 7.52
C LEU A 234 10.13 -12.41 8.95
N PHE A 235 8.91 -12.81 9.34
CA PHE A 235 8.45 -12.71 10.74
C PHE A 235 9.33 -13.55 11.67
N ALA A 236 9.59 -14.81 11.30
CA ALA A 236 10.48 -15.68 12.07
C ALA A 236 11.91 -15.12 12.14
N LEU A 237 12.41 -14.54 11.05
CA LEU A 237 13.71 -13.87 11.00
C LEU A 237 13.75 -12.65 11.93
N ALA A 238 12.71 -11.82 11.94
CA ALA A 238 12.60 -10.67 12.84
C ALA A 238 12.65 -11.13 14.31
N ILE A 239 11.92 -12.18 14.68
CA ILE A 239 11.98 -12.79 16.02
C ILE A 239 13.41 -13.25 16.34
N GLY A 240 14.06 -13.95 15.40
CA GLY A 240 15.42 -14.44 15.57
C GLY A 240 16.43 -13.30 15.79
N ILE A 241 16.31 -12.20 15.04
CA ILE A 241 17.15 -11.03 15.20
C ILE A 241 16.88 -10.32 16.53
N THR A 242 15.60 -10.12 16.89
CA THR A 242 15.23 -9.58 18.20
C THR A 242 15.79 -10.44 19.33
N MET A 243 15.74 -11.76 19.21
CA MET A 243 16.32 -12.69 20.18
C MET A 243 17.84 -12.47 20.35
N VAL A 244 18.57 -12.32 19.23
CA VAL A 244 20.01 -12.03 19.24
C VAL A 244 20.29 -10.67 19.89
N LEU A 245 19.53 -9.63 19.55
CA LEU A 245 19.71 -8.30 20.13
C LEU A 245 19.42 -8.27 21.63
N LEU A 246 18.36 -8.94 22.08
CA LEU A 246 18.06 -9.11 23.50
C LEU A 246 19.15 -9.91 24.23
N LEU A 247 19.75 -10.90 23.57
CA LEU A 247 20.87 -11.65 24.12
C LEU A 247 22.10 -10.76 24.30
N PHE A 248 22.37 -9.85 23.37
CA PHE A 248 23.41 -8.83 23.54
C PHE A 248 23.08 -7.85 24.66
N ALA A 249 21.82 -7.45 24.79
CA ALA A 249 21.36 -6.51 25.81
C ALA A 249 21.47 -7.08 27.24
N PHE A 250 20.95 -8.29 27.45
CA PHE A 250 20.81 -8.86 28.80
C PHE A 250 21.79 -10.00 29.11
N GLY A 251 22.27 -10.74 28.10
CA GLY A 251 23.18 -11.88 28.29
C GLY A 251 22.58 -13.06 29.08
N THR A 252 21.26 -13.11 29.24
CA THR A 252 20.53 -14.11 30.04
C THR A 252 19.32 -14.64 29.28
N ALA A 253 18.97 -15.90 29.49
CA ALA A 253 17.76 -16.49 28.90
C ALA A 253 16.49 -15.76 29.37
N ARG A 254 16.46 -15.34 30.64
CA ARG A 254 15.38 -14.52 31.21
C ARG A 254 15.22 -13.19 30.46
N GLY A 255 16.32 -12.52 30.15
CA GLY A 255 16.35 -11.27 29.37
C GLY A 255 15.82 -11.37 27.95
N VAL A 256 15.79 -12.58 27.41
CA VAL A 256 15.42 -12.85 26.02
C VAL A 256 14.00 -13.43 25.94
N LEU A 257 13.73 -14.50 26.69
CA LEU A 257 12.50 -15.26 26.58
C LEU A 257 11.30 -14.50 27.15
N ILE A 258 11.48 -13.69 28.20
CA ILE A 258 10.37 -12.97 28.82
C ILE A 258 9.79 -11.91 27.87
N PRO A 259 10.58 -10.97 27.31
CA PRO A 259 10.05 -9.99 26.36
C PRO A 259 9.47 -10.65 25.10
N LEU A 260 10.11 -11.70 24.58
CA LEU A 260 9.61 -12.42 23.41
C LEU A 260 8.29 -13.14 23.68
N TRP A 261 8.17 -13.79 24.85
CA TRP A 261 6.92 -14.43 25.26
C TRP A 261 5.79 -13.41 25.37
N ALA A 262 6.03 -12.26 26.01
CA ALA A 262 5.04 -11.19 26.10
C ALA A 262 4.61 -10.72 24.71
N GLY A 263 5.60 -10.45 23.82
CA GLY A 263 5.38 -10.13 22.40
C GLY A 263 4.49 -11.14 21.69
N LEU A 264 4.80 -12.43 21.81
CA LEU A 264 4.04 -13.51 21.16
C LEU A 264 2.63 -13.63 21.73
N VAL A 265 2.45 -13.51 23.05
CA VAL A 265 1.13 -13.51 23.68
C VAL A 265 0.28 -12.36 23.13
N THR A 266 0.83 -11.15 23.05
CA THR A 266 0.13 -9.98 22.50
C THR A 266 -0.29 -10.21 21.04
N VAL A 267 0.58 -10.77 20.20
CA VAL A 267 0.26 -11.08 18.80
C VAL A 267 -0.78 -12.19 18.68
N VAL A 268 -0.70 -13.24 19.49
CA VAL A 268 -1.67 -14.36 19.49
C VAL A 268 -3.05 -13.86 19.91
N TRP A 269 -3.13 -12.98 20.92
CA TRP A 269 -4.39 -12.35 21.32
C TRP A 269 -4.90 -11.41 20.23
N GLY A 270 -3.97 -10.67 19.62
CA GLY A 270 -4.05 -10.00 18.31
C GLY A 270 -4.94 -10.74 17.31
N LEU A 271 -4.30 -11.70 16.67
CA LEU A 271 -4.82 -12.49 15.57
C LEU A 271 -6.01 -13.36 15.99
N GLY A 272 -6.00 -13.91 17.22
CA GLY A 272 -7.08 -14.77 17.71
C GLY A 272 -8.39 -14.01 17.96
N SER A 273 -8.31 -12.76 18.44
CA SER A 273 -9.49 -11.91 18.58
C SER A 273 -10.04 -11.43 17.23
N GLU A 274 -9.17 -11.12 16.27
CA GLU A 274 -9.54 -10.78 14.90
C GLU A 274 -10.27 -11.95 14.23
N ALA A 275 -9.74 -13.16 14.37
CA ALA A 275 -10.37 -14.39 13.90
C ALA A 275 -11.74 -14.66 14.56
N LEU A 276 -11.88 -14.35 15.86
CA LEU A 276 -13.14 -14.49 16.58
C LEU A 276 -14.20 -13.51 16.06
N LEU A 277 -13.80 -12.29 15.71
CA LEU A 277 -14.68 -11.26 15.18
C LEU A 277 -14.99 -11.44 13.68
N GLY A 278 -14.40 -12.45 13.03
CA GLY A 278 -14.56 -12.68 11.59
C GLY A 278 -13.87 -11.62 10.72
N ILE A 279 -12.90 -10.89 11.27
CA ILE A 279 -12.11 -9.92 10.53
C ILE A 279 -11.10 -10.69 9.67
N GLN A 280 -11.16 -10.47 8.36
CA GLN A 280 -10.23 -11.07 7.40
C GLN A 280 -8.93 -10.26 7.38
N ILE A 281 -7.78 -10.94 7.41
CA ILE A 281 -6.49 -10.27 7.41
C ILE A 281 -6.06 -10.05 5.96
N ASP A 282 -5.80 -8.79 5.60
CA ASP A 282 -5.24 -8.43 4.30
C ASP A 282 -3.72 -8.61 4.33
N ILE A 283 -3.15 -9.13 3.24
CA ILE A 283 -1.70 -9.31 3.07
C ILE A 283 -0.93 -8.00 3.25
N MET A 284 -1.53 -6.85 2.89
CA MET A 284 -0.97 -5.52 3.09
C MET A 284 -0.95 -5.11 4.56
N SER A 285 -1.85 -5.64 5.38
CA SER A 285 -1.93 -5.34 6.82
C SER A 285 -0.97 -6.17 7.69
N ILE A 286 -0.26 -7.15 7.11
CA ILE A 286 0.57 -8.10 7.85
C ILE A 286 1.71 -7.43 8.66
N ILE A 287 2.10 -6.21 8.30
CA ILE A 287 3.09 -5.42 9.06
C ILE A 287 2.61 -5.03 10.47
N VAL A 288 1.30 -4.92 10.69
CA VAL A 288 0.73 -4.49 11.98
C VAL A 288 1.10 -5.46 13.11
N PRO A 289 0.92 -6.78 12.98
CA PRO A 289 1.45 -7.76 13.94
C PRO A 289 2.95 -7.63 14.23
N PHE A 290 3.79 -7.37 13.21
CA PHE A 290 5.24 -7.16 13.40
C PHE A 290 5.51 -5.96 14.29
N MET A 291 4.81 -4.85 14.03
CA MET A 291 4.95 -3.63 14.80
C MET A 291 4.49 -3.82 16.24
N ILE A 292 3.32 -4.43 16.46
CA ILE A 292 2.79 -4.67 17.82
C ILE A 292 3.76 -5.53 18.63
N MET A 293 4.33 -6.58 18.04
CA MET A 293 5.34 -7.40 18.71
C MET A 293 6.56 -6.57 19.10
N ALA A 294 7.05 -5.74 18.18
CA ALA A 294 8.24 -4.94 18.41
C ALA A 294 8.02 -3.89 19.52
N ILE A 295 6.84 -3.26 19.56
CA ILE A 295 6.41 -2.33 20.62
C ILE A 295 6.30 -3.06 21.98
N GLU A 296 5.62 -4.21 22.02
CA GLU A 296 5.47 -5.02 23.25
C GLU A 296 6.84 -5.45 23.81
N VAL A 297 7.75 -5.90 22.94
CA VAL A 297 9.12 -6.25 23.34
C VAL A 297 9.82 -5.01 23.93
N SER A 298 9.63 -3.83 23.33
CA SER A 298 10.21 -2.58 23.85
C SER A 298 9.74 -2.28 25.28
N HIS A 299 8.42 -2.27 25.54
CA HIS A 299 7.92 -2.03 26.89
C HIS A 299 8.33 -3.12 27.87
N SER A 300 8.35 -4.39 27.44
CA SER A 300 8.78 -5.51 28.26
C SER A 300 10.25 -5.38 28.69
N VAL A 301 11.11 -4.89 27.80
CA VAL A 301 12.53 -4.60 28.10
C VAL A 301 12.66 -3.45 29.10
N GLN A 302 11.85 -2.40 29.00
CA GLN A 302 11.85 -1.30 29.98
C GLN A 302 11.48 -1.79 31.38
N ILE A 303 10.39 -2.57 31.50
CA ILE A 303 9.98 -3.17 32.77
C ILE A 303 11.06 -4.11 33.31
N LEU A 304 11.60 -4.98 32.46
CA LEU A 304 12.60 -5.94 32.88
C LEU A 304 13.91 -5.26 33.32
N ASN A 305 14.33 -4.20 32.64
CA ASN A 305 15.50 -3.42 33.02
C ASN A 305 15.30 -2.79 34.40
N ARG A 306 14.14 -2.14 34.64
CA ARG A 306 13.85 -1.57 35.97
C ARG A 306 13.72 -2.63 37.05
N TYR A 307 13.15 -3.78 36.74
CA TYR A 307 13.07 -4.91 37.65
C TYR A 307 14.45 -5.39 38.12
N TYR A 308 15.44 -5.49 37.22
CA TYR A 308 16.81 -5.86 37.63
C TYR A 308 17.46 -4.78 38.52
N GLU A 309 17.21 -3.50 38.25
CA GLU A 309 17.68 -2.39 39.09
C GLU A 309 17.08 -2.44 40.50
N GLU A 310 15.77 -2.67 40.62
CA GLU A 310 15.10 -2.77 41.93
C GLU A 310 15.46 -4.07 42.66
N PHE A 311 15.66 -5.17 41.95
CA PHE A 311 16.09 -6.43 42.56
C PHE A 311 17.49 -6.31 43.17
N ASP A 312 18.41 -5.57 42.55
CA ASP A 312 19.73 -5.31 43.11
C ASP A 312 19.66 -4.58 44.46
N ARG A 313 18.68 -3.68 44.62
CA ARG A 313 18.45 -2.89 45.83
C ARG A 313 17.74 -3.67 46.94
N TRP A 314 16.65 -4.35 46.60
CA TRP A 314 15.78 -4.98 47.60
C TRP A 314 16.11 -6.43 47.90
N ARG A 315 16.72 -7.15 46.94
CA ARG A 315 16.97 -8.61 47.00
C ARG A 315 15.72 -9.46 47.28
N ASP A 316 14.54 -8.88 47.07
CA ASP A 316 13.23 -9.51 47.14
C ASP A 316 12.57 -9.46 45.77
N ASN A 317 12.22 -10.62 45.23
CA ASN A 317 11.67 -10.74 43.88
C ASN A 317 10.31 -10.03 43.73
N GLN A 318 9.42 -10.19 44.70
CA GLN A 318 8.06 -9.64 44.63
C GLN A 318 8.11 -8.12 44.80
N LYS A 319 8.93 -7.65 45.74
CA LYS A 319 9.11 -6.23 45.99
C LYS A 319 9.78 -5.53 44.80
N ALA A 320 10.75 -6.17 44.16
CA ALA A 320 11.38 -5.65 42.95
C ALA A 320 10.38 -5.49 41.80
N ALA A 321 9.49 -6.47 41.59
CA ALA A 321 8.43 -6.38 40.59
C ALA A 321 7.39 -5.29 40.93
N GLU A 322 7.04 -5.13 42.21
CA GLU A 322 6.15 -4.07 42.70
C GLU A 322 6.73 -2.67 42.44
N GLU A 323 7.97 -2.42 42.84
CA GLU A 323 8.61 -1.11 42.64
C GLU A 323 8.86 -0.82 41.16
N ALA A 324 9.25 -1.82 40.36
CA ALA A 324 9.42 -1.64 38.92
C ALA A 324 8.11 -1.21 38.24
N LEU A 325 7.00 -1.86 38.56
CA LEU A 325 5.68 -1.47 38.07
C LEU A 325 5.27 -0.10 38.59
N ALA A 326 5.45 0.19 39.88
CA ALA A 326 5.05 1.47 40.47
C ALA A 326 5.77 2.66 39.82
N HIS A 327 7.06 2.54 39.52
CA HIS A 327 7.85 3.59 38.88
C HIS A 327 7.55 3.75 37.39
N LEU A 328 7.27 2.67 36.67
CA LEU A 328 7.00 2.70 35.22
C LEU A 328 5.52 2.83 34.87
N PHE A 329 4.60 2.76 35.85
CA PHE A 329 3.17 2.80 35.59
C PHE A 329 2.75 4.06 34.82
N VAL A 330 3.13 5.26 35.29
CA VAL A 330 2.72 6.52 34.66
C VAL A 330 3.40 6.69 33.29
N PRO A 331 4.74 6.59 33.16
CA PRO A 331 5.39 6.72 31.85
C PRO A 331 4.92 5.66 30.85
N GLY A 332 4.78 4.40 31.28
CA GLY A 332 4.35 3.29 30.43
C GLY A 332 2.89 3.41 29.98
N LEU A 333 1.99 3.78 30.88
CA LEU A 333 0.57 4.00 30.53
C LEU A 333 0.43 5.17 29.54
N SER A 334 1.09 6.30 29.81
CA SER A 334 1.06 7.46 28.92
C SER A 334 1.59 7.14 27.54
N SER A 335 2.70 6.40 27.48
CA SER A 335 3.39 5.95 26.27
C SER A 335 2.46 5.07 25.41
N ILE A 336 1.92 3.97 25.97
CA ILE A 336 1.01 3.07 25.25
C ILE A 336 -0.29 3.77 24.79
N ILE A 337 -0.86 4.65 25.62
CA ILE A 337 -2.06 5.42 25.22
C ILE A 337 -1.72 6.40 24.09
N THR A 338 -0.59 7.07 24.16
CA THR A 338 -0.18 8.03 23.11
C THR A 338 0.05 7.31 21.79
N ASP A 339 0.67 6.14 21.80
CA ASP A 339 0.83 5.28 20.63
C ASP A 339 -0.52 4.90 20.05
N GLY A 340 -1.39 4.30 20.87
CA GLY A 340 -2.73 3.89 20.45
C GLY A 340 -3.54 5.04 19.87
N ALA A 341 -3.44 6.24 20.48
CA ALA A 341 -4.07 7.46 19.99
C ALA A 341 -3.44 7.96 18.68
N GLY A 342 -2.11 7.87 18.53
CA GLY A 342 -1.40 8.13 17.29
C GLY A 342 -1.94 7.27 16.15
N PHE A 343 -1.99 5.95 16.33
CA PHE A 343 -2.64 5.04 15.37
C PHE A 343 -4.09 5.41 15.11
N ALA A 344 -4.86 5.75 16.15
CA ALA A 344 -6.29 6.04 16.03
C ALA A 344 -6.57 7.29 15.16
N THR A 345 -5.65 8.25 15.09
CA THR A 345 -5.80 9.41 14.18
C THR A 345 -5.93 9.00 12.72
N LEU A 346 -5.32 7.87 12.33
CA LEU A 346 -5.39 7.37 10.96
C LEU A 346 -6.77 6.83 10.58
N LEU A 347 -7.68 6.61 11.55
CA LEU A 347 -9.07 6.21 11.29
C LEU A 347 -9.87 7.29 10.55
N ILE A 348 -9.46 8.55 10.68
CA ILE A 348 -10.11 9.70 10.03
C ILE A 348 -9.72 9.79 8.55
N VAL A 349 -8.62 9.14 8.15
CA VAL A 349 -8.14 9.17 6.78
C VAL A 349 -9.08 8.35 5.89
N PRO A 350 -9.54 8.89 4.74
CA PRO A 350 -10.59 8.28 3.92
C PRO A 350 -10.11 7.10 3.06
N PHE A 351 -9.23 6.24 3.58
CA PHE A 351 -8.78 5.02 2.92
C PHE A 351 -9.09 3.82 3.80
N ARG A 352 -9.96 2.92 3.33
CA ARG A 352 -10.41 1.74 4.09
C ARG A 352 -9.25 0.85 4.54
N LEU A 353 -8.24 0.67 3.69
CA LEU A 353 -7.02 -0.08 4.03
C LEU A 353 -6.30 0.55 5.24
N ILE A 354 -6.12 1.87 5.24
CA ILE A 354 -5.45 2.59 6.32
C ILE A 354 -6.30 2.55 7.60
N GLN A 355 -7.62 2.72 7.49
CA GLN A 355 -8.53 2.64 8.63
C GLN A 355 -8.51 1.26 9.28
N MET A 356 -8.49 0.20 8.47
CA MET A 356 -8.38 -1.17 8.97
C MET A 356 -7.04 -1.39 9.67
N MET A 357 -5.93 -1.02 9.03
CA MET A 357 -4.60 -1.10 9.66
C MET A 357 -4.52 -0.29 10.96
N ALA A 358 -5.08 0.91 10.97
CA ALA A 358 -5.14 1.80 12.12
C ALA A 358 -5.96 1.18 13.27
N GLY A 359 -7.14 0.65 12.97
CA GLY A 359 -7.99 0.00 13.96
C GLY A 359 -7.34 -1.24 14.58
N LEU A 360 -6.76 -2.09 13.74
CA LEU A 360 -6.01 -3.28 14.19
C LEU A 360 -4.80 -2.88 15.04
N ALA A 361 -4.06 -1.85 14.64
CA ALA A 361 -2.88 -1.38 15.35
C ALA A 361 -3.24 -0.68 16.68
N THR A 362 -4.25 0.20 16.71
CA THR A 362 -4.75 0.82 17.94
C THR A 362 -5.21 -0.24 18.94
N TYR A 363 -6.02 -1.21 18.48
CA TYR A 363 -6.44 -2.31 19.34
C TYR A 363 -5.25 -3.16 19.79
N GLY A 364 -4.31 -3.45 18.90
CA GLY A 364 -3.04 -4.10 19.17
C GLY A 364 -2.23 -3.45 20.29
N VAL A 365 -1.99 -2.16 20.17
CA VAL A 365 -1.21 -1.39 21.14
C VAL A 365 -1.94 -1.25 22.47
N LEU A 366 -3.25 -1.00 22.48
CA LEU A 366 -3.98 -0.88 23.75
C LEU A 366 -3.99 -2.20 24.55
N ARG A 367 -3.85 -3.36 23.88
CA ARG A 367 -3.69 -4.66 24.55
C ARG A 367 -2.36 -4.78 25.31
N ILE A 368 -1.34 -4.04 24.92
CA ILE A 368 -0.03 -3.96 25.63
C ILE A 368 -0.21 -3.52 27.08
N LEU A 369 -1.24 -2.71 27.38
CA LEU A 369 -1.60 -2.34 28.75
C LEU A 369 -1.87 -3.56 29.63
N LEU A 370 -2.47 -4.61 29.08
CA LEU A 370 -2.77 -5.83 29.83
C LEU A 370 -1.52 -6.73 29.90
N THR A 371 -0.89 -7.01 28.76
CA THR A 371 0.24 -7.94 28.66
C THR A 371 1.49 -7.42 29.35
N THR A 372 1.84 -6.15 29.15
CA THR A 372 3.03 -5.54 29.77
C THR A 372 2.74 -4.93 31.14
N ILE A 373 1.75 -4.03 31.32
CA ILE A 373 1.62 -3.31 32.62
C ILE A 373 1.05 -4.23 33.72
N VAL A 374 0.15 -5.15 33.38
CA VAL A 374 -0.50 -6.03 34.37
C VAL A 374 0.20 -7.38 34.48
N PHE A 375 0.29 -8.11 33.37
CA PHE A 375 0.68 -9.52 33.41
C PHE A 375 2.18 -9.73 33.55
N LEU A 376 3.02 -8.92 32.91
CA LEU A 376 4.47 -9.10 32.93
C LEU A 376 5.07 -8.96 34.36
N PRO A 377 4.77 -7.94 35.18
CA PRO A 377 5.27 -7.86 36.56
C PRO A 377 4.73 -8.98 37.45
N ALA A 378 3.46 -9.36 37.28
CA ALA A 378 2.87 -10.50 37.97
C ALA A 378 3.64 -11.81 37.65
N PHE A 379 3.97 -12.02 36.37
CA PHE A 379 4.75 -13.16 35.92
C PHE A 379 6.18 -13.15 36.48
N LEU A 380 6.85 -11.99 36.48
CA LEU A 380 8.19 -11.81 37.08
C LEU A 380 8.20 -12.14 38.58
N ALA A 381 7.14 -11.80 39.31
CA ALA A 381 7.00 -12.10 40.74
C ALA A 381 6.74 -13.59 41.04
N ILE A 382 6.31 -14.38 40.05
CA ILE A 382 6.14 -15.84 40.17
C ILE A 382 7.44 -16.58 39.87
N LEU A 383 8.19 -16.10 38.87
CA LEU A 383 9.45 -16.73 38.46
C LEU A 383 10.47 -16.76 39.60
N PRO A 384 11.43 -17.70 39.58
CA PRO A 384 12.55 -17.69 40.51
C PRO A 384 13.28 -16.34 40.50
N ALA A 385 13.78 -15.94 41.67
CA ALA A 385 14.61 -14.75 41.78
C ALA A 385 15.86 -14.86 40.86
N PRO A 386 16.33 -13.76 40.24
CA PRO A 386 17.53 -13.77 39.42
C PRO A 386 18.73 -14.27 40.22
N SER A 387 19.54 -15.13 39.62
CA SER A 387 20.77 -15.59 40.27
C SER A 387 21.82 -14.47 40.30
N GLU A 388 22.77 -14.53 41.24
CA GLU A 388 23.90 -13.58 41.29
C GLU A 388 24.70 -13.55 39.98
N LYS A 389 24.83 -14.71 39.30
CA LYS A 389 25.48 -14.80 37.99
C LYS A 389 24.72 -14.03 36.91
N GLU A 390 23.39 -14.09 36.91
CA GLU A 390 22.55 -13.34 35.98
C GLU A 390 22.66 -11.83 36.25
N LEU A 391 22.60 -11.43 37.51
CA LEU A 391 22.73 -10.02 37.91
C LEU A 391 24.11 -9.46 37.54
N ALA A 392 25.18 -10.23 37.75
CA ALA A 392 26.53 -9.85 37.34
C ALA A 392 26.66 -9.70 35.81
N ARG A 393 26.05 -10.62 35.03
CA ARG A 393 26.01 -10.52 33.57
C ARG A 393 25.28 -9.26 33.11
N PHE A 394 24.10 -9.00 33.67
CA PHE A 394 23.32 -7.79 33.38
C PHE A 394 24.14 -6.52 33.62
N LYS A 395 24.78 -6.41 34.80
CA LYS A 395 25.68 -5.28 35.13
C LYS A 395 26.84 -5.16 34.14
N SER A 396 27.50 -6.27 33.79
CA SER A 396 28.64 -6.26 32.86
C SER A 396 28.26 -5.80 31.44
N ARG A 397 27.08 -6.20 30.94
CA ARG A 397 26.56 -5.79 29.63
C ARG A 397 26.16 -4.31 29.64
N GLY A 398 25.57 -3.85 30.74
CA GLY A 398 25.29 -2.44 30.97
C GLY A 398 26.55 -1.55 30.92
N GLN A 399 27.71 -2.05 31.36
CA GLN A 399 28.96 -1.28 31.38
C GLN A 399 29.54 -0.99 29.99
N PHE A 400 29.44 -1.92 29.02
CA PHE A 400 29.97 -1.71 27.67
C PHE A 400 29.23 -0.56 26.97
N LEU A 401 27.89 -0.65 26.91
CA LEU A 401 27.06 0.40 26.32
C LEU A 401 27.04 1.67 27.19
N GLY A 402 27.14 1.51 28.52
CA GLY A 402 27.23 2.60 29.48
C GLY A 402 28.35 3.59 29.14
N LYS A 403 29.54 3.13 28.70
CA LYS A 403 30.62 4.02 28.27
C LYS A 403 30.28 4.85 27.03
N ILE A 404 29.53 4.27 26.10
CA ILE A 404 29.08 4.98 24.89
C ILE A 404 28.02 6.01 25.26
N LEU A 405 27.05 5.61 26.09
CA LEU A 405 25.96 6.46 26.54
C LEU A 405 26.43 7.58 27.47
N GLU A 406 27.44 7.33 28.29
CA GLU A 406 28.12 8.35 29.10
C GLU A 406 28.74 9.42 28.21
N ARG A 407 29.45 9.02 27.14
CA ARG A 407 29.97 9.99 26.15
C ARG A 407 28.85 10.78 25.48
N ILE A 408 27.76 10.11 25.07
CA ILE A 408 26.59 10.77 24.48
C ILE A 408 26.00 11.78 25.49
N ALA A 409 25.84 11.38 26.76
CA ALA A 409 25.33 12.23 27.83
C ALA A 409 26.20 13.48 28.04
N LEU A 410 27.52 13.30 28.12
CA LEU A 410 28.48 14.39 28.30
C LEU A 410 28.50 15.34 27.08
N ILE A 411 28.38 14.80 25.86
CA ILE A 411 28.27 15.60 24.63
C ILE A 411 26.96 16.40 24.64
N SER A 412 25.82 15.76 24.95
CA SER A 412 24.53 16.43 25.05
C SER A 412 24.50 17.50 26.14
N TYR A 413 25.22 17.31 27.25
CA TYR A 413 25.24 18.26 28.36
C TYR A 413 26.22 19.42 28.14
N HIS A 414 27.49 19.13 27.81
CA HIS A 414 28.55 20.14 27.68
C HIS A 414 28.65 20.77 26.29
N ARG A 415 28.46 19.97 25.24
CA ARG A 415 28.59 20.40 23.84
C ARG A 415 27.24 20.63 23.17
N LYS A 416 26.23 21.04 23.95
CA LYS A 416 24.86 21.29 23.49
C LYS A 416 24.75 22.25 22.29
N GLY A 417 25.67 23.23 22.16
CA GLY A 417 25.73 24.11 20.98
C GLY A 417 26.12 23.37 19.70
N LEU A 418 27.04 22.40 19.78
CA LEU A 418 27.47 21.57 18.66
C LEU A 418 26.36 20.61 18.24
N VAL A 419 25.67 20.01 19.22
CA VAL A 419 24.49 19.17 18.99
C VAL A 419 23.35 19.98 18.36
N GLY A 420 23.12 21.21 18.82
CA GLY A 420 22.16 22.15 18.23
C GLY A 420 22.51 22.52 16.78
N ALA A 421 23.79 22.78 16.48
CA ALA A 421 24.25 23.03 15.12
C ALA A 421 24.02 21.80 14.20
N LEU A 422 24.31 20.59 14.69
CA LEU A 422 24.01 19.35 13.96
C LEU A 422 22.50 19.21 13.69
N ALA A 423 21.66 19.48 14.69
CA ALA A 423 20.21 19.44 14.54
C ALA A 423 19.72 20.44 13.49
N LEU A 424 20.29 21.66 13.44
CA LEU A 424 19.97 22.66 12.41
C LEU A 424 20.42 22.26 11.01
N ILE A 425 21.59 21.61 10.89
CA ILE A 425 22.05 21.06 9.61
C ILE A 425 21.10 19.96 9.13
N LEU A 426 20.74 19.03 10.02
CA LEU A 426 19.78 17.97 9.70
C LEU A 426 18.38 18.53 9.39
N LEU A 427 17.96 19.61 10.06
CA LEU A 427 16.74 20.34 9.75
C LEU A 427 16.80 20.93 8.33
N ALA A 428 17.91 21.56 7.96
CA ALA A 428 18.10 22.14 6.62
C ALA A 428 18.10 21.05 5.53
N ILE A 429 18.81 19.94 5.74
CA ILE A 429 18.79 18.76 4.85
C ILE A 429 17.37 18.18 4.79
N GLY A 430 16.71 18.10 5.94
CA GLY A 430 15.33 17.65 6.09
C GLY A 430 14.36 18.44 5.23
N ILE A 431 14.40 19.78 5.34
CA ILE A 431 13.58 20.70 4.54
C ILE A 431 13.91 20.56 3.05
N ALA A 432 15.20 20.54 2.69
CA ALA A 432 15.62 20.44 1.29
C ALA A 432 15.19 19.12 0.62
N GLY A 433 15.23 18.01 1.37
CA GLY A 433 14.74 16.72 0.88
C GLY A 433 13.22 16.64 0.84
N ALA A 434 12.53 17.09 1.90
CA ALA A 434 11.07 17.09 1.96
C ALA A 434 10.44 18.00 0.89
N ALA A 435 11.12 19.08 0.48
CA ALA A 435 10.70 19.93 -0.64
C ALA A 435 10.70 19.19 -1.99
N ARG A 436 11.40 18.05 -2.11
CA ARG A 436 11.41 17.18 -3.29
C ARG A 436 10.38 16.05 -3.21
N LEU A 437 9.62 15.97 -2.12
CA LEU A 437 8.61 14.93 -1.96
C LEU A 437 7.43 15.20 -2.90
N GLU A 438 7.11 14.22 -3.73
CA GLU A 438 5.97 14.29 -4.63
C GLU A 438 4.82 13.42 -4.13
N VAL A 439 3.58 13.88 -4.33
CA VAL A 439 2.37 13.08 -4.09
C VAL A 439 2.11 12.19 -5.30
N GLY A 440 1.84 10.91 -5.06
CA GLY A 440 1.61 9.91 -6.12
C GLY A 440 2.78 8.93 -6.28
N GLU A 441 2.59 7.94 -7.15
CA GLU A 441 3.63 6.95 -7.45
C GLU A 441 4.70 7.55 -8.39
N MET A 442 5.97 7.25 -8.12
CA MET A 442 7.12 7.78 -8.87
C MET A 442 7.61 6.83 -9.97
N GLN A 443 7.22 5.55 -9.89
CA GLN A 443 7.63 4.51 -10.83
C GLN A 443 6.45 4.06 -11.70
N PRO A 444 6.69 3.60 -12.93
CA PRO A 444 5.64 2.97 -13.73
C PRO A 444 5.27 1.60 -13.16
N GLY A 445 4.10 1.08 -13.53
CA GLY A 445 3.64 -0.23 -13.11
C GLY A 445 3.17 -0.30 -11.66
N SER A 446 2.64 -1.44 -11.24
CA SER A 446 2.00 -1.58 -9.93
C SER A 446 2.94 -1.18 -8.78
N PRO A 447 2.48 -0.32 -7.85
CA PRO A 447 3.25 0.07 -6.67
C PRO A 447 3.46 -1.08 -5.68
N ILE A 448 2.71 -2.17 -5.83
CA ILE A 448 2.73 -3.33 -4.94
C ILE A 448 4.01 -4.14 -5.12
N PHE A 449 4.50 -4.26 -6.36
CA PHE A 449 5.62 -5.11 -6.71
C PHE A 449 6.86 -4.31 -7.13
N TRP A 450 8.02 -4.96 -7.08
CA TRP A 450 9.26 -4.39 -7.60
C TRP A 450 9.24 -4.31 -9.13
N GLN A 451 9.96 -3.35 -9.71
CA GLN A 451 10.09 -3.21 -11.17
C GLN A 451 10.66 -4.48 -11.85
N SER A 452 11.53 -5.20 -11.14
CA SER A 452 12.13 -6.46 -11.61
C SER A 452 11.20 -7.68 -11.50
N SER A 453 10.04 -7.55 -10.84
CA SER A 453 9.10 -8.66 -10.64
C SER A 453 8.51 -9.18 -11.96
N GLU A 454 8.03 -10.42 -11.97
CA GLU A 454 7.30 -10.97 -13.12
C GLU A 454 6.06 -10.12 -13.48
N TYR A 455 5.34 -9.64 -12.46
CA TYR A 455 4.14 -8.84 -12.66
C TYR A 455 4.45 -7.48 -13.32
N ASN A 456 5.37 -6.67 -12.79
CA ASN A 456 5.66 -5.36 -13.38
C ASN A 456 6.37 -5.48 -14.74
N ARG A 457 7.13 -6.56 -15.00
CA ARG A 457 7.65 -6.85 -16.34
C ARG A 457 6.53 -7.16 -17.33
N ALA A 458 5.50 -7.88 -16.89
CA ALA A 458 4.33 -8.15 -17.72
C ALA A 458 3.51 -6.87 -17.99
N GLU A 459 3.34 -6.03 -16.97
CA GLU A 459 2.70 -4.73 -17.14
C GLU A 459 3.53 -3.80 -18.05
N ALA A 460 4.86 -3.88 -18.00
CA ALA A 460 5.72 -3.11 -18.90
C ALA A 460 5.52 -3.50 -20.38
N ILE A 461 5.18 -4.76 -20.67
CA ILE A 461 4.89 -5.21 -22.04
C ILE A 461 3.56 -4.68 -22.55
N ASN A 462 2.64 -4.33 -21.66
CA ASN A 462 1.43 -3.63 -22.06
C ASN A 462 1.72 -2.29 -22.76
N ASN A 463 2.91 -1.71 -22.58
CA ASN A 463 3.36 -0.52 -23.31
C ASN A 463 3.65 -0.75 -24.80
N HIS A 464 3.74 -2.00 -25.26
CA HIS A 464 3.87 -2.30 -26.70
C HIS A 464 2.52 -2.26 -27.43
N PHE A 465 1.41 -2.22 -26.69
CA PHE A 465 0.05 -2.10 -27.19
C PHE A 465 -0.47 -0.68 -26.98
N THR A 466 -1.70 -0.43 -27.40
CA THR A 466 -2.40 0.86 -27.19
C THR A 466 -2.55 1.24 -25.71
N GLY A 467 -2.15 0.39 -24.76
CA GLY A 467 -2.04 0.70 -23.33
C GLY A 467 -3.16 0.09 -22.49
N THR A 468 -2.93 0.00 -21.17
CA THR A 468 -3.83 -0.71 -20.23
C THR A 468 -4.22 0.11 -19.01
N ASN A 469 -3.88 1.40 -19.01
CA ASN A 469 -4.27 2.34 -17.98
C ASN A 469 -5.39 3.25 -18.51
N PRO A 470 -6.67 2.85 -18.40
CA PRO A 470 -7.76 3.67 -18.89
C PRO A 470 -7.93 4.93 -18.03
N TYR A 471 -7.96 6.07 -18.71
CA TYR A 471 -8.49 7.34 -18.25
C TYR A 471 -9.84 7.55 -18.93
N GLN A 472 -10.91 7.50 -18.16
CA GLN A 472 -12.27 7.53 -18.69
C GLN A 472 -12.93 8.88 -18.39
N LEU A 473 -13.63 9.40 -19.39
CA LEU A 473 -14.47 10.58 -19.28
C LEU A 473 -15.91 10.13 -19.50
N TYR A 474 -16.75 10.42 -18.51
CA TYR A 474 -18.18 10.17 -18.59
C TYR A 474 -18.86 11.33 -19.30
N ILE A 475 -19.74 11.01 -20.23
CA ILE A 475 -20.42 11.96 -21.09
C ILE A 475 -21.92 11.77 -20.87
N GLU A 476 -22.61 12.82 -20.43
CA GLU A 476 -24.02 12.78 -20.07
C GLU A 476 -24.81 13.86 -20.82
N GLY A 477 -25.74 13.42 -21.66
CA GLY A 477 -26.76 14.28 -22.26
C GLY A 477 -27.84 14.69 -21.24
N GLN A 478 -28.50 15.82 -21.51
CA GLN A 478 -29.60 16.32 -20.68
C GLN A 478 -30.90 15.54 -20.94
N ARG A 479 -31.04 14.95 -22.12
CA ARG A 479 -32.20 14.18 -22.59
C ARG A 479 -31.75 12.94 -23.35
N GLU A 480 -32.67 12.00 -23.51
CA GLU A 480 -32.50 10.86 -24.40
C GLU A 480 -32.18 11.34 -25.84
N PHE A 481 -31.33 10.58 -26.54
CA PHE A 481 -30.90 10.88 -27.91
C PHE A 481 -30.07 12.15 -28.11
N ASP A 482 -29.56 12.77 -27.05
CA ASP A 482 -28.67 13.94 -27.15
C ASP A 482 -27.34 13.59 -27.81
N LEU A 483 -26.87 12.34 -27.69
CA LEU A 483 -25.66 11.88 -28.38
C LEU A 483 -25.78 11.87 -29.91
N TRP A 484 -26.99 12.04 -30.46
CA TRP A 484 -27.22 12.17 -31.90
C TRP A 484 -26.90 13.57 -32.43
N ASP A 485 -26.73 14.56 -31.55
CA ASP A 485 -26.46 15.94 -31.97
C ASP A 485 -25.04 16.05 -32.58
N PRO A 486 -24.91 16.51 -33.84
CA PRO A 486 -23.60 16.76 -34.46
C PRO A 486 -22.70 17.71 -33.66
N GLN A 487 -23.25 18.63 -32.87
CA GLN A 487 -22.47 19.52 -32.01
C GLN A 487 -21.82 18.75 -30.84
N VAL A 488 -22.57 17.83 -30.21
CA VAL A 488 -22.06 16.95 -29.16
C VAL A 488 -20.94 16.07 -29.72
N VAL A 489 -21.18 15.42 -30.87
CA VAL A 489 -20.18 14.57 -31.55
C VAL A 489 -18.91 15.36 -31.87
N ARG A 490 -19.02 16.59 -32.40
CA ARG A 490 -17.85 17.44 -32.70
C ARG A 490 -17.08 17.86 -31.44
N LYS A 491 -17.78 18.20 -30.36
CA LYS A 491 -17.15 18.58 -29.08
C LYS A 491 -16.32 17.43 -28.52
N ILE A 492 -16.89 16.23 -28.51
CA ILE A 492 -16.23 15.01 -28.02
C ILE A 492 -15.06 14.62 -28.93
N HIS A 493 -15.23 14.72 -30.25
CA HIS A 493 -14.14 14.50 -31.20
C HIS A 493 -12.98 15.47 -30.98
N ARG A 494 -13.25 16.78 -30.79
CA ARG A 494 -12.19 17.78 -30.55
C ARG A 494 -11.45 17.49 -29.24
N LEU A 495 -12.17 17.16 -28.18
CA LEU A 495 -11.57 16.76 -26.90
C LEU A 495 -10.70 15.52 -27.06
N GLN A 496 -11.20 14.48 -27.74
CA GLN A 496 -10.46 13.25 -28.00
C GLN A 496 -9.16 13.54 -28.77
N ARG A 497 -9.21 14.33 -29.86
CA ARG A 497 -8.02 14.66 -30.66
C ARG A 497 -7.03 15.53 -29.90
N HIS A 498 -7.51 16.53 -29.16
CA HIS A 498 -6.68 17.38 -28.30
C HIS A 498 -5.88 16.54 -27.30
N LEU A 499 -6.53 15.60 -26.62
CA LEU A 499 -5.85 14.74 -25.66
C LEU A 499 -4.92 13.73 -26.34
N GLU A 500 -5.27 13.21 -27.52
CA GLU A 500 -4.41 12.31 -28.31
C GLU A 500 -3.11 12.97 -28.82
N GLU A 501 -3.04 14.31 -28.90
CA GLU A 501 -1.80 15.03 -29.25
C GLU A 501 -0.70 14.85 -28.18
N ARG A 502 -1.08 14.44 -26.96
CA ARG A 502 -0.12 14.21 -25.89
C ARG A 502 0.66 12.91 -26.08
N GLU A 503 1.97 12.96 -25.85
CA GLU A 503 2.85 11.78 -25.95
C GLU A 503 2.55 10.68 -24.91
N ASP A 504 1.85 11.01 -23.83
CA ASP A 504 1.47 10.05 -22.79
C ASP A 504 0.20 9.25 -23.12
N ILE A 505 -0.57 9.67 -24.13
CA ILE A 505 -1.72 8.93 -24.63
C ILE A 505 -1.27 8.01 -25.77
N ARG A 506 -1.60 6.73 -25.65
CA ARG A 506 -1.21 5.69 -26.61
C ARG A 506 -2.32 5.34 -27.61
N GLY A 507 -3.55 5.68 -27.24
CA GLY A 507 -4.71 5.69 -28.12
C GLY A 507 -5.97 5.97 -27.32
N SER A 508 -7.09 6.00 -28.01
CA SER A 508 -8.39 6.31 -27.42
C SER A 508 -9.49 5.47 -28.04
N ARG A 509 -10.67 5.53 -27.43
CA ARG A 509 -11.88 4.91 -27.92
C ARG A 509 -13.10 5.69 -27.44
N SER A 510 -14.00 6.01 -28.35
CA SER A 510 -15.30 6.59 -28.06
C SER A 510 -16.36 6.16 -29.06
N TYR A 511 -17.62 6.51 -28.80
CA TYR A 511 -18.69 6.27 -29.76
C TYR A 511 -18.51 7.10 -31.06
N VAL A 512 -17.68 8.14 -31.03
CA VAL A 512 -17.35 8.93 -32.21
C VAL A 512 -16.55 8.10 -33.22
N ASP A 513 -15.66 7.22 -32.74
CA ASP A 513 -14.91 6.32 -33.63
C ASP A 513 -15.84 5.32 -34.33
N VAL A 514 -16.92 4.90 -33.66
CA VAL A 514 -17.97 4.07 -34.26
C VAL A 514 -18.65 4.82 -35.40
N LEU A 515 -18.94 6.11 -35.22
CA LEU A 515 -19.57 6.94 -36.26
C LEU A 515 -18.68 7.10 -37.49
N ILE A 516 -17.39 7.39 -37.29
CA ILE A 516 -16.41 7.51 -38.38
C ILE A 516 -16.28 6.18 -39.12
N SER A 517 -16.13 5.08 -38.37
CA SER A 517 -16.02 3.74 -38.95
C SER A 517 -17.28 3.33 -39.72
N MET A 518 -18.47 3.61 -39.20
CA MET A 518 -19.73 3.31 -39.89
C MET A 518 -19.92 4.18 -41.13
N ASN A 519 -19.45 5.43 -41.09
CA ASN A 519 -19.48 6.30 -42.26
C ASN A 519 -18.59 5.76 -43.38
N ARG A 520 -17.36 5.34 -43.06
CA ARG A 520 -16.45 4.70 -44.02
C ARG A 520 -17.07 3.42 -44.61
N VAL A 521 -17.57 2.52 -43.76
CA VAL A 521 -18.17 1.25 -44.19
C VAL A 521 -19.40 1.45 -45.06
N SER A 522 -20.20 2.49 -44.80
CA SER A 522 -21.39 2.79 -45.61
C SER A 522 -21.07 3.38 -46.99
N HIS A 523 -19.80 3.75 -47.23
CA HIS A 523 -19.28 4.26 -48.51
C HIS A 523 -18.21 3.31 -49.06
N ASP A 524 -18.53 2.01 -49.12
CA ASP A 524 -17.66 0.96 -49.68
C ASP A 524 -16.24 0.92 -49.08
N ASN A 525 -16.12 1.31 -47.81
CA ASN A 525 -14.87 1.37 -47.06
C ASN A 525 -13.81 2.34 -47.67
N ASP A 526 -14.25 3.37 -48.42
CA ASP A 526 -13.37 4.40 -49.00
C ASP A 526 -12.79 5.33 -47.91
N PRO A 527 -11.44 5.41 -47.76
CA PRO A 527 -10.78 6.21 -46.72
C PRO A 527 -11.14 7.71 -46.74
N ARG A 528 -11.60 8.26 -47.87
CA ARG A 528 -12.04 9.66 -47.96
C ARG A 528 -13.26 9.96 -47.09
N TRP A 529 -13.98 8.93 -46.67
CA TRP A 529 -15.16 9.02 -45.82
C TRP A 529 -14.87 8.81 -44.32
N GLU A 530 -13.59 8.81 -43.92
CA GLU A 530 -13.13 8.91 -42.52
C GLU A 530 -13.35 10.32 -41.94
N ILE A 531 -14.58 10.81 -42.07
CA ILE A 531 -15.03 12.11 -41.61
C ILE A 531 -16.26 11.94 -40.72
N LEU A 532 -16.50 12.92 -39.85
CA LEU A 532 -17.68 12.94 -39.00
C LEU A 532 -18.95 13.12 -39.86
N PRO A 533 -19.99 12.30 -39.65
CA PRO A 533 -21.31 12.56 -40.22
C PRO A 533 -21.84 13.91 -39.73
N LYS A 534 -22.38 14.73 -40.66
CA LYS A 534 -22.83 16.09 -40.36
C LYS A 534 -24.29 16.17 -39.93
N GLU A 535 -25.08 15.16 -40.27
CA GLU A 535 -26.53 15.14 -40.07
C GLU A 535 -26.93 14.27 -38.88
N ARG A 536 -27.83 14.79 -38.04
CA ARG A 536 -28.38 14.08 -36.87
C ARG A 536 -28.99 12.73 -37.25
N ARG A 537 -29.72 12.67 -38.37
CA ARG A 537 -30.37 11.44 -38.86
C ARG A 537 -29.34 10.35 -39.17
N LEU A 538 -28.24 10.71 -39.81
CA LEU A 538 -27.19 9.76 -40.19
C LEU A 538 -26.45 9.24 -38.94
N ILE A 539 -26.18 10.12 -37.97
CA ILE A 539 -25.62 9.73 -36.67
C ILE A 539 -26.55 8.71 -35.98
N ALA A 540 -27.84 9.01 -35.90
CA ALA A 540 -28.84 8.12 -35.32
C ALA A 540 -28.84 6.74 -35.99
N GLU A 541 -28.89 6.71 -37.32
CA GLU A 541 -28.89 5.46 -38.10
C GLU A 541 -27.63 4.62 -37.83
N TYR A 542 -26.46 5.23 -37.81
CA TYR A 542 -25.20 4.52 -37.57
C TYR A 542 -25.12 3.94 -36.15
N LEU A 543 -25.55 4.69 -35.13
CA LEU A 543 -25.53 4.20 -33.75
C LEU A 543 -26.56 3.10 -33.50
N GLU A 544 -27.77 3.23 -34.07
CA GLU A 544 -28.77 2.16 -34.03
C GLU A 544 -28.28 0.90 -34.75
N ARG A 545 -27.69 1.06 -35.94
CA ARG A 545 -27.15 -0.06 -36.72
C ARG A 545 -26.01 -0.76 -35.98
N PHE A 546 -25.11 -0.02 -35.34
CA PHE A 546 -24.05 -0.59 -34.51
C PHE A 546 -24.64 -1.39 -33.34
N SER A 547 -25.64 -0.83 -32.66
CA SER A 547 -26.30 -1.48 -31.51
C SER A 547 -27.02 -2.78 -31.90
N ARG A 548 -27.69 -2.80 -33.07
CA ARG A 548 -28.36 -3.99 -33.59
C ARG A 548 -27.38 -5.06 -34.10
N SER A 549 -26.29 -4.65 -34.75
CA SER A 549 -25.33 -5.59 -35.37
C SER A 549 -24.33 -6.20 -34.38
N GLY A 550 -23.92 -5.45 -33.35
CA GLY A 550 -23.00 -5.91 -32.31
C GLY A 550 -23.70 -6.56 -31.11
N GLY A 551 -25.01 -6.35 -30.94
CA GLY A 551 -25.77 -6.74 -29.75
C GLY A 551 -25.50 -5.83 -28.53
N PRO A 552 -26.29 -5.96 -27.45
CA PRO A 552 -26.20 -5.05 -26.31
C PRO A 552 -24.84 -4.99 -25.61
N GLU A 553 -24.06 -6.07 -25.66
CA GLU A 553 -22.72 -6.07 -25.05
C GLU A 553 -21.67 -5.31 -25.86
N ALA A 554 -21.87 -5.14 -27.17
CA ALA A 554 -20.91 -4.43 -28.02
C ALA A 554 -21.01 -2.91 -27.89
N SER A 555 -22.22 -2.38 -27.68
CA SER A 555 -22.45 -0.95 -27.45
C SER A 555 -22.10 -0.49 -26.04
N LYS A 556 -22.24 -1.36 -25.03
CA LYS A 556 -21.93 -1.07 -23.62
C LYS A 556 -20.53 -0.50 -23.37
N GLY A 557 -19.53 -0.82 -24.20
CA GLY A 557 -18.20 -0.21 -24.04
C GLY A 557 -18.12 1.28 -24.43
N TYR A 558 -19.17 1.82 -25.06
CA TYR A 558 -19.18 3.14 -25.70
C TYR A 558 -20.34 4.04 -25.27
N PHE A 559 -21.57 3.52 -25.22
CA PHE A 559 -22.78 4.29 -24.94
C PHE A 559 -23.95 3.42 -24.48
N GLU A 560 -24.91 4.03 -23.78
CA GLU A 560 -26.17 3.41 -23.38
C GLU A 560 -27.23 3.43 -24.49
N MET A 561 -28.19 2.50 -24.42
CA MET A 561 -29.18 2.28 -25.49
C MET A 561 -30.20 3.43 -25.64
N ASP A 562 -30.33 4.28 -24.63
CA ASP A 562 -31.11 5.52 -24.68
C ASP A 562 -30.37 6.68 -25.37
N PHE A 563 -29.11 6.45 -25.77
CA PHE A 563 -28.20 7.41 -26.38
C PHE A 563 -28.11 8.73 -25.58
N ARG A 564 -28.21 8.64 -24.25
CA ARG A 564 -27.98 9.75 -23.33
C ARG A 564 -26.57 9.72 -22.77
N GLU A 565 -26.07 8.54 -22.43
CA GLU A 565 -24.79 8.37 -21.74
C GLU A 565 -23.74 7.74 -22.65
N ALA A 566 -22.51 8.26 -22.61
CA ALA A 566 -21.38 7.74 -23.36
C ALA A 566 -20.08 7.74 -22.54
N ASN A 567 -19.14 6.93 -23.01
CA ASN A 567 -17.80 6.79 -22.45
C ASN A 567 -16.75 7.15 -23.51
N LEU A 568 -15.84 8.06 -23.15
CA LEU A 568 -14.58 8.28 -23.84
C LEU A 568 -13.46 7.69 -22.99
N THR A 569 -12.77 6.68 -23.53
CA THR A 569 -11.62 6.05 -22.86
C THR A 569 -10.33 6.41 -23.57
N LEU A 570 -9.38 6.97 -22.83
CA LEU A 570 -8.01 7.24 -23.26
C LEU A 570 -7.07 6.26 -22.57
N PHE A 571 -6.14 5.66 -23.30
CA PHE A 571 -5.19 4.72 -22.75
C PHE A 571 -3.86 5.42 -22.48
N VAL A 572 -3.55 5.59 -21.20
CA VAL A 572 -2.37 6.34 -20.74
C VAL A 572 -1.18 5.39 -20.58
N LYS A 573 0.02 5.89 -20.90
CA LYS A 573 1.27 5.11 -20.83
C LYS A 573 1.58 4.59 -19.42
N ASP A 574 1.26 5.35 -18.38
CA ASP A 574 1.58 5.03 -16.99
C ASP A 574 0.63 5.77 -16.03
N HIS A 575 0.74 5.46 -14.74
CA HIS A 575 -0.05 6.06 -13.66
C HIS A 575 0.85 6.81 -12.67
N ARG A 576 1.96 7.39 -13.13
CA ARG A 576 2.82 8.23 -12.28
C ARG A 576 2.10 9.50 -11.89
N GLY A 577 2.41 10.02 -10.71
CA GLY A 577 1.76 11.23 -10.20
C GLY A 577 1.87 12.43 -11.14
N GLN A 578 3.01 12.60 -11.81
CA GLN A 578 3.19 13.68 -12.78
C GLN A 578 2.24 13.53 -14.00
N THR A 579 2.20 12.35 -14.61
CA THR A 579 1.37 12.07 -15.79
C THR A 579 -0.11 12.26 -15.49
N ILE A 580 -0.58 11.80 -14.34
CA ILE A 580 -1.97 12.01 -13.89
C ILE A 580 -2.27 13.50 -13.70
N ARG A 581 -1.40 14.27 -13.05
CA ARG A 581 -1.62 15.72 -12.87
C ARG A 581 -1.69 16.46 -14.20
N GLU A 582 -0.81 16.12 -15.14
CA GLU A 582 -0.73 16.80 -16.42
C GLU A 582 -1.94 16.50 -17.32
N ILE A 583 -2.45 15.26 -17.35
CA ILE A 583 -3.61 14.89 -18.18
C ILE A 583 -4.91 15.46 -17.63
N LEU A 584 -5.08 15.49 -16.30
CA LEU A 584 -6.23 16.12 -15.66
C LEU A 584 -6.24 17.62 -15.91
N ARG A 585 -5.10 18.30 -15.68
CA ARG A 585 -4.98 19.74 -15.93
C ARG A 585 -5.34 20.09 -17.37
N ASP A 586 -4.87 19.31 -18.33
CA ASP A 586 -5.14 19.55 -19.75
C ASP A 586 -6.61 19.28 -20.13
N THR A 587 -7.21 18.25 -19.53
CA THR A 587 -8.66 18.00 -19.66
C THR A 587 -9.46 19.17 -19.09
N ASP A 588 -9.15 19.63 -17.89
CA ASP A 588 -9.84 20.74 -17.21
C ASP A 588 -9.67 22.04 -17.99
N GLU A 589 -8.46 22.33 -18.49
CA GLU A 589 -8.19 23.50 -19.33
C GLU A 589 -8.99 23.49 -20.63
N PHE A 590 -9.11 22.34 -21.30
CA PHE A 590 -9.92 22.21 -22.52
C PHE A 590 -11.40 22.44 -22.22
N LEU A 591 -11.92 21.81 -21.17
CA LEU A 591 -13.33 21.94 -20.77
C LEU A 591 -13.67 23.36 -20.33
N ALA A 592 -12.76 24.06 -19.64
CA ALA A 592 -12.94 25.46 -19.23
C ALA A 592 -12.90 26.44 -20.41
N LYS A 593 -12.06 26.19 -21.43
CA LYS A 593 -11.94 27.02 -22.66
C LYS A 593 -13.04 26.76 -23.68
N SER A 594 -13.79 25.67 -23.54
CA SER A 594 -14.84 25.25 -24.48
C SER A 594 -16.27 25.35 -23.89
N PRO A 595 -16.71 26.54 -23.40
CA PRO A 595 -18.10 26.76 -23.01
C PRO A 595 -18.98 26.92 -24.27
N GLU A 596 -18.92 25.99 -25.22
CA GLU A 596 -19.95 25.92 -26.25
C GLU A 596 -21.27 25.56 -25.54
N ASN A 597 -22.38 26.25 -25.87
CA ASN A 597 -23.75 26.04 -25.38
C ASN A 597 -24.35 24.69 -25.85
N VAL A 598 -23.59 23.62 -25.70
CA VAL A 598 -23.97 22.25 -26.08
C VAL A 598 -24.50 21.56 -24.84
N CYS A 599 -25.67 20.93 -24.95
CA CYS A 599 -26.37 20.25 -23.85
C CYS A 599 -25.70 18.91 -23.48
N VAL A 600 -24.43 18.93 -23.08
CA VAL A 600 -23.69 17.75 -22.63
C VAL A 600 -22.77 18.10 -21.46
N ASP A 601 -22.86 17.30 -20.40
CA ASP A 601 -21.94 17.35 -19.27
C ASP A 601 -20.83 16.31 -19.47
N ILE A 602 -19.57 16.70 -19.27
CA ILE A 602 -18.41 15.84 -19.41
C ILE A 602 -17.69 15.81 -18.07
N LYS A 603 -17.74 14.65 -17.41
CA LYS A 603 -17.16 14.43 -16.08
C LYS A 603 -15.88 13.61 -16.21
N PRO A 604 -14.68 14.21 -16.12
CA PRO A 604 -13.47 13.49 -15.73
C PRO A 604 -13.55 13.15 -14.22
N ALA A 605 -12.80 12.24 -13.64
CA ALA A 605 -11.81 11.31 -14.12
C ALA A 605 -12.19 9.91 -13.61
N ALA A 606 -12.52 8.99 -14.50
CA ALA A 606 -12.80 7.60 -14.15
C ALA A 606 -11.71 6.66 -14.69
N GLY A 607 -11.90 5.35 -14.54
CA GLY A 607 -10.87 4.35 -14.80
C GLY A 607 -9.79 4.33 -13.73
N ILE A 608 -8.73 3.56 -13.97
CA ILE A 608 -7.62 3.42 -13.01
C ILE A 608 -6.92 4.76 -12.76
N ILE A 609 -6.82 5.60 -13.78
CA ILE A 609 -6.23 6.94 -13.68
C ILE A 609 -7.07 7.83 -12.77
N GLY A 610 -8.40 7.78 -12.89
CA GLY A 610 -9.32 8.47 -11.99
C GLY A 610 -9.23 8.02 -10.54
N VAL A 611 -9.07 6.71 -10.30
CA VAL A 611 -8.86 6.16 -8.95
C VAL A 611 -7.56 6.66 -8.34
N TYR A 612 -6.46 6.66 -9.10
CA TYR A 612 -5.16 7.17 -8.63
C TYR A 612 -5.19 8.68 -8.42
N ALA A 613 -5.90 9.42 -9.28
CA ALA A 613 -6.15 10.85 -9.10
C ALA A 613 -6.87 11.12 -7.77
N ALA A 614 -7.94 10.37 -7.47
CA ALA A 614 -8.68 10.48 -6.22
C ALA A 614 -7.79 10.25 -4.99
N ILE A 615 -6.95 9.22 -5.05
CA ILE A 615 -5.96 8.93 -4.00
C ILE A 615 -5.03 10.14 -3.81
N MET A 616 -4.51 10.69 -4.90
CA MET A 616 -3.57 11.81 -4.84
C MET A 616 -4.22 13.08 -4.30
N GLU A 617 -5.46 13.37 -4.71
CA GLU A 617 -6.22 14.52 -4.21
C GLU A 617 -6.50 14.40 -2.71
N GLU A 618 -6.94 13.23 -2.24
CA GLU A 618 -7.19 12.98 -0.82
C GLU A 618 -5.91 13.05 0.03
N ILE A 619 -4.79 12.49 -0.47
CA ILE A 619 -3.50 12.63 0.21
C ILE A 619 -3.09 14.11 0.27
N LYS A 620 -3.15 14.83 -0.85
CA LYS A 620 -2.75 16.25 -0.90
C LYS A 620 -3.61 17.11 0.04
N ARG A 621 -4.92 16.84 0.10
CA ARG A 621 -5.87 17.57 0.96
C ARG A 621 -5.70 17.21 2.44
N GLY A 622 -5.52 15.94 2.75
CA GLY A 622 -5.47 15.42 4.12
C GLY A 622 -4.12 15.53 4.82
N GLN A 623 -3.01 15.63 4.08
CA GLN A 623 -1.67 15.46 4.65
C GLN A 623 -1.34 16.44 5.79
N LEU A 624 -1.59 17.74 5.59
CA LEU A 624 -1.32 18.74 6.63
C LEU A 624 -2.24 18.56 7.83
N GLY A 625 -3.52 18.27 7.58
CA GLY A 625 -4.51 17.99 8.63
C GLY A 625 -4.08 16.79 9.50
N ASN A 626 -3.70 15.68 8.86
CA ASN A 626 -3.24 14.48 9.55
C ASN A 626 -1.99 14.77 10.40
N LEU A 627 -1.00 15.46 9.84
CA LEU A 627 0.23 15.82 10.57
C LEU A 627 -0.06 16.69 11.80
N LEU A 628 -0.94 17.68 11.66
CA LEU A 628 -1.36 18.56 12.75
C LEU A 628 -2.15 17.80 13.81
N GLN A 629 -3.06 16.90 13.41
CA GLN A 629 -3.85 16.08 14.33
C GLN A 629 -2.96 15.17 15.17
N ILE A 630 -2.04 14.43 14.56
CA ILE A 630 -1.09 13.57 15.28
C ILE A 630 -0.21 14.40 16.21
N SER A 631 0.32 15.52 15.71
CA SER A 631 1.13 16.44 16.52
C SER A 631 0.36 16.95 17.74
N ALA A 632 -0.92 17.31 17.57
CA ALA A 632 -1.78 17.79 18.64
C ALA A 632 -2.07 16.69 19.68
N VAL A 633 -2.35 15.46 19.24
CA VAL A 633 -2.59 14.31 20.12
C VAL A 633 -1.34 13.99 20.93
N VAL A 634 -0.19 13.86 20.28
CA VAL A 634 1.10 13.61 20.95
C VAL A 634 1.42 14.74 21.93
N PHE A 635 1.24 15.99 21.51
CA PHE A 635 1.46 17.15 22.36
C PHE A 635 0.55 17.16 23.59
N LEU A 636 -0.74 16.87 23.42
CA LEU A 636 -1.72 16.81 24.50
C LEU A 636 -1.36 15.74 25.54
N PHE A 637 -1.00 14.52 25.10
CA PHE A 637 -0.63 13.45 26.03
C PHE A 637 0.70 13.72 26.74
N CYS A 638 1.68 14.31 26.05
CA CYS A 638 2.91 14.78 26.68
C CYS A 638 2.62 15.87 27.73
N LEU A 639 1.68 16.78 27.42
CA LEU A 639 1.27 17.86 28.31
C LEU A 639 0.58 17.32 29.55
N LEU A 640 -0.31 16.33 29.41
CA LEU A 640 -0.96 15.67 30.52
C LEU A 640 0.03 14.91 31.40
N THR A 641 1.03 14.26 30.80
CA THR A 641 2.04 13.45 31.51
C THR A 641 3.00 14.31 32.32
N PHE A 642 3.59 15.35 31.71
CA PHE A 642 4.59 16.19 32.38
C PHE A 642 4.02 17.46 33.01
N ARG A 643 2.77 17.81 32.73
CA ARG A 643 2.14 19.09 33.10
C ARG A 643 3.02 20.29 32.71
N SER A 644 3.70 20.19 31.56
CA SER A 644 4.64 21.19 31.09
C SER A 644 4.52 21.39 29.58
N PHE A 645 4.19 22.62 29.19
CA PHE A 645 4.16 23.03 27.78
C PHE A 645 5.55 22.92 27.14
N VAL A 646 6.59 23.32 27.89
CA VAL A 646 7.99 23.28 27.41
C VAL A 646 8.44 21.85 27.14
N ALA A 647 8.18 20.90 28.06
CA ALA A 647 8.51 19.49 27.84
C ALA A 647 7.84 18.95 26.57
N SER A 648 6.54 19.20 26.44
CA SER A 648 5.72 18.71 25.33
C SER A 648 6.19 19.25 23.99
N PHE A 649 6.53 20.54 23.93
CA PHE A 649 7.04 21.17 22.72
C PHE A 649 8.41 20.61 22.31
N MET A 650 9.30 20.37 23.27
CA MET A 650 10.64 19.81 22.98
C MET A 650 10.58 18.36 22.48
N ILE A 651 9.67 17.56 23.05
CA ILE A 651 9.40 16.20 22.57
C ILE A 651 8.88 16.27 21.14
N LEU A 652 7.85 17.08 20.89
CA LEU A 652 7.26 17.24 19.56
C LEU A 652 8.30 17.72 18.53
N LEU A 653 9.15 18.68 18.89
CA LEU A 653 10.23 19.18 18.02
C LEU A 653 11.20 18.06 17.61
N THR A 654 11.55 17.19 18.57
CA THR A 654 12.47 16.07 18.34
C THR A 654 11.84 15.01 17.42
N LEU A 655 10.57 14.66 17.65
CA LEU A 655 9.85 13.69 16.82
C LEU A 655 9.55 14.24 15.42
N GLY A 656 9.24 15.53 15.32
CA GLY A 656 9.02 16.23 14.07
C GLY A 656 10.27 16.23 13.19
N LEU A 657 11.46 16.39 13.78
CA LEU A 657 12.73 16.25 13.07
C LEU A 657 12.90 14.83 12.48
N GLY A 658 12.51 13.79 13.22
CA GLY A 658 12.55 12.41 12.72
C GLY A 658 11.62 12.16 11.54
N CYS A 659 10.40 12.69 11.60
CA CYS A 659 9.46 12.64 10.48
C CYS A 659 9.98 13.40 9.26
N LEU A 660 10.52 14.60 9.47
CA LEU A 660 11.08 15.43 8.41
C LEU A 660 12.25 14.75 7.71
N ILE A 661 13.18 14.15 8.47
CA ILE A 661 14.31 13.39 7.90
C ILE A 661 13.78 12.18 7.11
N THR A 662 12.72 11.52 7.58
CA THR A 662 12.10 10.41 6.85
C THR A 662 11.51 10.88 5.52
N TYR A 663 10.80 12.01 5.51
CA TYR A 663 10.34 12.63 4.25
C TYR A 663 11.48 13.09 3.35
N ALA A 664 12.61 13.52 3.92
CA ALA A 664 13.80 13.85 3.13
C ALA A 664 14.42 12.62 2.48
N VAL A 665 14.50 11.50 3.19
CA VAL A 665 14.93 10.22 2.61
C VAL A 665 13.98 9.79 1.48
N MET A 666 12.68 9.96 1.66
CA MET A 666 11.70 9.69 0.59
C MET A 666 11.92 10.60 -0.63
N GLY A 667 12.06 11.91 -0.42
CA GLY A 667 12.29 12.89 -1.49
C GLY A 667 13.59 12.65 -2.27
N TYR A 668 14.72 12.40 -1.58
CA TYR A 668 15.98 12.08 -2.24
C TYR A 668 15.97 10.68 -2.88
N GLY A 669 15.28 9.72 -2.27
CA GLY A 669 15.13 8.35 -2.75
C GLY A 669 14.12 8.19 -3.89
N ARG A 670 13.43 9.27 -4.30
CA ARG A 670 12.31 9.24 -5.27
C ARG A 670 11.21 8.24 -4.88
N ILE A 671 10.90 8.21 -3.59
CA ILE A 671 9.77 7.48 -3.03
C ILE A 671 8.64 8.49 -2.86
N GLY A 672 7.54 8.29 -3.58
CA GLY A 672 6.40 9.20 -3.53
C GLY A 672 5.57 9.03 -2.27
N LEU A 673 4.85 10.09 -1.89
CA LEU A 673 3.82 10.04 -0.86
C LEU A 673 2.56 9.41 -1.46
N PHE A 674 2.37 8.13 -1.17
CA PHE A 674 1.24 7.31 -1.60
C PHE A 674 0.63 6.53 -0.41
N ILE A 675 -0.45 5.77 -0.64
CA ILE A 675 -1.21 5.08 0.44
C ILE A 675 -0.32 4.27 1.37
N TYR A 676 0.70 3.59 0.84
CA TYR A 676 1.60 2.74 1.61
C TYR A 676 2.65 3.50 2.43
N THR A 677 2.88 4.76 2.10
CA THR A 677 3.78 5.64 2.85
C THR A 677 3.05 6.62 3.77
N LEU A 678 1.75 6.81 3.57
CA LEU A 678 0.95 7.76 4.34
C LEU A 678 0.98 7.48 5.86
N PRO A 679 0.91 6.22 6.33
CA PRO A 679 0.96 5.93 7.76
C PRO A 679 2.29 6.27 8.42
N ILE A 680 3.41 6.34 7.68
CA ILE A 680 4.78 6.41 8.25
C ILE A 680 4.94 7.54 9.27
N ALA A 681 4.37 8.72 9.03
CA ALA A 681 4.50 9.82 9.97
C ALA A 681 3.72 9.61 11.27
N SER A 682 2.53 9.02 11.20
CA SER A 682 1.73 8.68 12.37
C SER A 682 2.38 7.55 13.17
N LEU A 683 2.70 6.46 12.46
CA LEU A 683 3.38 5.30 12.99
C LEU A 683 4.71 5.69 13.63
N GLY A 684 5.50 6.51 12.93
CA GLY A 684 6.80 6.98 13.40
C GLY A 684 6.71 7.89 14.61
N MET A 685 5.75 8.82 14.67
CA MET A 685 5.57 9.68 15.83
C MET A 685 5.05 8.92 17.05
N GLY A 686 4.14 7.95 16.87
CA GLY A 686 3.72 7.02 17.91
C GLY A 686 4.94 6.30 18.47
N LEU A 687 5.55 5.40 17.69
CA LEU A 687 6.72 4.61 18.10
C LEU A 687 7.86 5.45 18.72
N GLY A 688 8.07 6.68 18.25
CA GLY A 688 9.14 7.55 18.74
C GLY A 688 8.84 8.23 20.08
N VAL A 689 7.56 8.46 20.42
CA VAL A 689 7.18 9.23 21.61
C VAL A 689 7.64 8.54 22.89
N ASP A 690 7.57 7.22 22.90
CA ASP A 690 8.00 6.35 24.00
C ASP A 690 9.42 6.66 24.44
N TYR A 691 10.35 6.70 23.49
CA TYR A 691 11.76 6.97 23.76
C TYR A 691 11.93 8.32 24.45
N ALA A 692 11.22 9.34 23.98
CA ALA A 692 11.25 10.66 24.57
C ALA A 692 10.64 10.68 25.99
N LEU A 693 9.50 10.00 26.19
CA LEU A 693 8.83 9.91 27.49
C LEU A 693 9.73 9.21 28.53
N TYR A 694 10.34 8.07 28.19
CA TYR A 694 11.22 7.35 29.12
C TYR A 694 12.49 8.16 29.45
N VAL A 695 13.14 8.81 28.47
CA VAL A 695 14.31 9.66 28.74
C VAL A 695 13.94 10.82 29.66
N VAL A 696 12.86 11.56 29.36
CA VAL A 696 12.47 12.74 30.14
C VAL A 696 12.02 12.34 31.54
N SER A 697 11.28 11.24 31.68
CA SER A 697 10.88 10.72 32.98
C SER A 697 12.09 10.34 33.83
N ARG A 698 13.10 9.69 33.24
CA ARG A 698 14.32 9.28 33.95
C ARG A 698 15.18 10.47 34.34
N LEU A 699 15.36 11.44 33.45
CA LEU A 699 16.07 12.68 33.75
C LEU A 699 15.42 13.42 34.93
N LYS A 700 14.07 13.46 34.97
CA LYS A 700 13.34 14.06 36.08
C LYS A 700 13.54 13.32 37.40
N GLU A 701 13.49 11.99 37.37
CA GLU A 701 13.71 11.15 38.55
C GLU A 701 15.13 11.35 39.13
N GLU A 702 16.16 11.24 38.28
CA GLU A 702 17.55 11.36 38.74
C GLU A 702 17.93 12.80 39.13
N ALA A 703 17.43 13.82 38.43
CA ALA A 703 17.66 15.22 38.80
C ALA A 703 16.99 15.61 40.13
N SER A 704 15.94 14.89 40.54
CA SER A 704 15.30 15.10 41.84
C SER A 704 16.09 14.44 42.99
N ALA A 705 16.84 13.37 42.69
CA ALA A 705 17.59 12.59 43.67
C ALA A 705 19.06 13.02 43.84
N GLU A 706 19.68 13.53 42.77
CA GLU A 706 21.10 13.89 42.72
C GLU A 706 21.27 15.43 42.60
N PRO A 707 21.94 16.10 43.55
CA PRO A 707 22.19 17.54 43.49
C PRO A 707 23.05 17.97 42.30
N ASP A 708 23.98 17.10 41.87
CA ASP A 708 24.84 17.33 40.72
C ASP A 708 24.10 16.94 39.41
N LEU A 709 23.59 17.96 38.71
CA LEU A 709 22.82 17.77 37.48
C LEU A 709 23.59 17.02 36.39
N GLU A 710 24.91 17.13 36.34
CA GLU A 710 25.71 16.40 35.36
C GLU A 710 25.71 14.90 35.66
N LYS A 711 25.93 14.52 36.93
CA LYS A 711 25.86 13.13 37.38
C LYS A 711 24.46 12.56 37.20
N ALA A 712 23.43 13.34 37.50
CA ALA A 712 22.04 12.98 37.25
C ALA A 712 21.81 12.68 35.75
N TRP A 713 22.37 13.51 34.85
CA TRP A 713 22.28 13.33 33.41
C TRP A 713 22.95 12.04 32.95
N VAL A 714 24.20 11.83 33.37
CA VAL A 714 24.97 10.63 33.00
C VAL A 714 24.26 9.38 33.51
N LYS A 715 23.75 9.40 34.74
CA LYS A 715 23.04 8.26 35.33
C LYS A 715 21.71 7.96 34.61
N ALA A 716 20.94 8.98 34.23
CA ALA A 716 19.72 8.79 33.46
C ALA A 716 20.00 8.18 32.07
N MET A 717 21.04 8.67 31.39
CA MET A 717 21.41 8.19 30.05
C MET A 717 22.04 6.79 30.06
N THR A 718 22.84 6.46 31.08
CA THR A 718 23.49 5.13 31.17
C THR A 718 22.55 4.03 31.67
N THR A 719 21.45 4.38 32.34
CA THR A 719 20.40 3.43 32.76
C THR A 719 19.30 3.32 31.70
N SER A 720 18.33 4.22 31.70
CA SER A 720 17.19 4.17 30.76
C SER A 720 17.60 4.38 29.31
N GLY A 721 18.64 5.18 29.04
CA GLY A 721 19.13 5.34 27.67
C GLY A 721 19.69 4.04 27.08
N GLY A 722 20.21 3.14 27.92
CA GLY A 722 20.65 1.80 27.49
C GLY A 722 19.49 0.91 27.11
N ALA A 723 18.44 0.87 27.93
CA ALA A 723 17.21 0.16 27.59
C ALA A 723 16.62 0.69 26.27
N ILE A 724 16.52 2.02 26.12
CA ILE A 724 15.97 2.67 24.91
C ILE A 724 16.80 2.35 23.66
N PHE A 725 18.13 2.37 23.76
CA PHE A 725 19.00 2.02 22.64
C PHE A 725 18.74 0.59 22.16
N TYR A 726 18.68 -0.39 23.08
CA TYR A 726 18.44 -1.78 22.70
C TYR A 726 17.04 -2.00 22.16
N THR A 727 16.01 -1.37 22.72
CA THR A 727 14.64 -1.53 22.24
C THR A 727 14.45 -0.91 20.87
N ALA A 728 14.91 0.33 20.67
CA ALA A 728 14.79 1.01 19.40
C ALA A 728 15.63 0.33 18.31
N MET A 729 16.82 -0.20 18.64
CA MET A 729 17.59 -1.01 17.71
C MET A 729 16.86 -2.32 17.37
N SER A 730 16.23 -2.96 18.36
CA SER A 730 15.45 -4.19 18.14
C SER A 730 14.24 -3.96 17.23
N ILE A 731 13.52 -2.84 17.42
CA ILE A 731 12.42 -2.43 16.55
C ILE A 731 12.94 -2.10 15.16
N ALA A 732 13.96 -1.24 15.05
CA ALA A 732 14.50 -0.79 13.77
C ALA A 732 15.03 -1.97 12.94
N VAL A 733 15.87 -2.84 13.51
CA VAL A 733 16.41 -3.99 12.77
C VAL A 733 15.34 -5.07 12.53
N GLY A 734 14.42 -5.28 13.48
CA GLY A 734 13.30 -6.21 13.32
C GLY A 734 12.40 -5.82 12.14
N VAL A 735 12.00 -4.56 12.06
CA VAL A 735 11.19 -4.03 10.94
C VAL A 735 12.02 -3.92 9.65
N ALA A 736 13.32 -3.66 9.74
CA ALA A 736 14.22 -3.64 8.58
C ALA A 736 14.28 -4.99 7.84
N THR A 737 13.92 -6.11 8.48
CA THR A 737 13.82 -7.41 7.79
C THR A 737 12.82 -7.37 6.63
N LEU A 738 11.80 -6.52 6.70
CA LEU A 738 10.83 -6.34 5.62
C LEU A 738 11.46 -5.73 4.36
N LEU A 739 12.62 -5.07 4.44
CA LEU A 739 13.35 -4.63 3.25
C LEU A 739 13.71 -5.79 2.31
N LEU A 740 13.76 -7.02 2.83
CA LEU A 740 14.02 -8.24 2.07
C LEU A 740 12.77 -8.77 1.34
N SER A 741 11.60 -8.17 1.57
CA SER A 741 10.32 -8.57 0.99
C SER A 741 10.29 -8.43 -0.54
N GLY A 742 9.85 -9.50 -1.21
CA GLY A 742 9.46 -9.49 -2.63
C GLY A 742 8.26 -8.59 -2.93
N ILE A 743 7.47 -8.23 -1.92
CA ILE A 743 6.40 -7.23 -2.00
C ILE A 743 7.01 -5.84 -1.69
N ARG A 744 7.11 -5.00 -2.73
CA ARG A 744 7.69 -3.64 -2.64
C ARG A 744 6.96 -2.77 -1.63
N PHE A 745 5.63 -2.86 -1.58
CA PHE A 745 4.80 -2.16 -0.59
C PHE A 745 5.33 -2.37 0.85
N GLN A 746 5.54 -3.63 1.24
CA GLN A 746 6.00 -3.99 2.58
C GLN A 746 7.45 -3.57 2.82
N ALA A 747 8.31 -3.73 1.81
CA ALA A 747 9.70 -3.33 1.89
C ALA A 747 9.88 -1.82 2.08
N ILE A 748 9.18 -0.99 1.30
CA ILE A 748 9.29 0.47 1.45
C ILE A 748 8.70 0.91 2.78
N MET A 749 7.53 0.41 3.17
CA MET A 749 6.92 0.78 4.45
C MET A 749 7.84 0.40 5.63
N GLY A 750 8.34 -0.83 5.66
CA GLY A 750 9.28 -1.29 6.69
C GLY A 750 10.61 -0.52 6.67
N GLY A 751 11.13 -0.19 5.49
CA GLY A 751 12.32 0.64 5.35
C GLY A 751 12.15 2.03 5.95
N MET A 752 11.03 2.69 5.66
CA MET A 752 10.77 4.03 6.19
C MET A 752 10.46 4.02 7.69
N LEU A 753 9.80 2.97 8.20
CA LEU A 753 9.62 2.74 9.63
C LEU A 753 10.95 2.52 10.35
N THR A 754 11.90 1.84 9.71
CA THR A 754 13.26 1.66 10.21
C THR A 754 13.96 3.02 10.34
N VAL A 755 13.90 3.85 9.29
CA VAL A 755 14.49 5.20 9.29
C VAL A 755 13.89 6.05 10.40
N VAL A 756 12.57 6.18 10.48
CA VAL A 756 11.93 7.06 11.46
C VAL A 756 12.19 6.58 12.90
N THR A 757 12.15 5.27 13.15
CA THR A 757 12.42 4.70 14.47
C THR A 757 13.87 4.95 14.89
N PHE A 758 14.83 4.74 13.98
CA PHE A 758 16.23 4.97 14.25
C PHE A 758 16.53 6.46 14.50
N VAL A 759 15.98 7.35 13.69
CA VAL A 759 16.18 8.80 13.85
C VAL A 759 15.50 9.30 15.14
N ASN A 760 14.32 8.79 15.49
CA ASN A 760 13.65 9.13 16.75
C ASN A 760 14.44 8.65 17.97
N MET A 761 15.09 7.48 17.90
CA MET A 761 16.02 7.02 18.94
C MET A 761 17.20 7.97 19.10
N VAL A 762 17.85 8.36 18.00
CA VAL A 762 18.94 9.35 18.02
C VAL A 762 18.43 10.67 18.59
N GLY A 763 17.22 11.08 18.22
CA GLY A 763 16.56 12.25 18.77
C GLY A 763 16.36 12.19 20.27
N ALA A 764 15.81 11.09 20.78
CA ALA A 764 15.56 10.91 22.20
C ALA A 764 16.86 10.82 23.02
N LEU A 765 17.93 10.23 22.48
CA LEU A 765 19.18 10.02 23.22
C LEU A 765 20.18 11.18 23.09
N LEU A 766 20.15 11.95 22.00
CA LEU A 766 21.13 13.00 21.72
C LEU A 766 20.50 14.40 21.72
N PHE A 767 19.50 14.63 20.86
CA PHE A 767 18.93 15.97 20.64
C PHE A 767 18.07 16.43 21.81
N LEU A 768 17.17 15.57 22.30
CA LEU A 768 16.25 15.91 23.39
C LEU A 768 17.01 16.25 24.69
N PRO A 769 17.98 15.45 25.17
CA PRO A 769 18.76 15.82 26.36
C PRO A 769 19.56 17.11 26.16
N ALA A 770 20.09 17.38 24.96
CA ALA A 770 20.80 18.62 24.69
C ALA A 770 19.89 19.85 24.70
N LEU A 771 18.68 19.73 24.13
CA LEU A 771 17.65 20.76 24.20
C LEU A 771 17.26 21.04 25.65
N ILE A 772 17.08 20.00 26.46
CA ILE A 772 16.73 20.13 27.88
C ILE A 772 17.88 20.77 28.67
N ALA A 773 19.13 20.38 28.43
CA ALA A 773 20.31 20.99 29.05
C ALA A 773 20.50 22.47 28.65
N TRP A 774 19.98 22.87 27.49
CA TRP A 774 19.96 24.26 27.03
C TRP A 774 18.83 25.06 27.69
N ALA A 775 17.60 24.57 27.65
CA ALA A 775 16.41 25.26 28.17
C ALA A 775 16.34 25.30 29.71
N ARG A 776 16.97 24.33 30.40
CA ARG A 776 16.91 24.14 31.87
C ARG A 776 15.51 24.37 32.45
N PRO A 777 14.50 23.63 31.98
CA PRO A 777 13.12 23.97 32.25
C PRO A 777 12.75 23.65 33.71
N ARG A 778 11.87 24.47 34.29
CA ARG A 778 11.47 24.39 35.71
C ARG A 778 10.89 23.02 36.13
N PHE A 779 10.31 22.26 35.19
CA PHE A 779 9.72 20.94 35.48
C PHE A 779 10.75 19.89 35.93
N LEU A 780 12.04 20.10 35.62
CA LEU A 780 13.14 19.24 36.06
C LEU A 780 13.66 19.59 37.45
N VAL A 781 13.47 20.83 37.91
CA VAL A 781 14.14 21.38 39.10
C VAL A 781 13.18 21.57 40.28
N ASN A 782 11.88 21.78 40.04
CA ASN A 782 10.88 22.01 41.09
C ASN A 782 10.29 20.71 41.66
N GLY A 783 11.14 19.78 42.10
CA GLY A 783 10.79 18.73 43.07
C GLY A 783 11.01 19.17 44.53
N LYS A 784 11.54 20.38 44.75
CA LYS A 784 11.72 21.02 46.06
C LYS A 784 10.88 22.29 46.15
N GLN A 785 9.59 22.15 46.45
CA GLN A 785 8.83 23.14 47.22
C GLN A 785 8.01 22.40 48.25
#